data_AF-A0A4R3AM31-F1
#
_entry.id   AF-A0A4R3AM31-F1
#
_cell.length_a   1.000
_cell.length_b   1.000
_cell.length_c   1.000
_cell.angle_alpha   90.00
_cell.angle_beta   90.00
_cell.angle_gamma   90.00
#
_symmetry.space_group_name_H-M   'P 1'
#
loop_
_entity.id
_entity.type
_entity.pdbx_description
1 polymer ?
#
loop_
_entity_poly.entity_id
_entity_poly.type
_entity_poly.pdbx_seq_one_letter_code
_entity_poly.pdbx_strand_id
1 'polypeptide(L)'
;MYLRYQLLSFILFVCMYSFAVQKTESYPRKSNQNLALRLDGHDNDVRTGMGVLRNEWTIEAWIKGDDRIWKEYEAIFGGGEYSDLNSCDNMPLVVKNGYLHSNGAGIIAPEKLDDNWHHVAVSCNGMSTFLYLDGKEVARKDTVVAILPGAIGLNEKKQSFGGLIDEVRIWSKAVSINVIKKWKNKSVERSHPQFSTLVGYYTFDDFKDVVSVNWVGKGHLSYHLRNGRSDYYGELPMAYTVENTNVSFQNFNKKQQLFNAVVVQNEWDLEQGTVDGQLLKLRIVVQGDQKALSLDEINLDLTQNSSLKDFNEIKLFYTGQYPKSNIKQPIFDGTQHLEGKMIFRNKDVKDKFYLKPGVNYFLVSAAVQDKAEVGHQLGALITHFVLSGKKYKPEIEESKVKQFVTPKDKNNFVKVLQWNIWHGGVHLGKDKGRERIIDLIQTSNADIITMQEGYGAQDTIAKTLGFYLQTKSSKDNLALFSRYPIKKIQSSEPFKSNPATIKLPNGRDIIVNGCWLRYAYRPEYTSGYQNFGMEPKTWVAEDAILSLVDVRNLLEKDVDPYVESVDQPIIIGGDFNSYSHLDWTEKTKDLHFGYGAVPFPTSKFMIENGFKDSFREINPDELGNQGGTFAPIYGQMPDARIDFIYYKGAIQAISSKIIRTSPEIDDVWASDHAAVMTIFETTLGKNINK
;
A
#
# COMPACT_ATOMS: atom_id res chain seq x y z
N MET A 1 35.02 -57.31 11.54
CA MET A 1 34.81 -58.76 11.41
C MET A 1 33.29 -58.95 11.28
N TYR A 2 32.62 -59.19 10.16
CA TYR A 2 32.88 -59.50 8.74
C TYR A 2 31.63 -58.93 8.01
N LEU A 3 31.73 -58.07 7.01
CA LEU A 3 31.79 -58.40 5.58
C LEU A 3 30.71 -59.38 5.04
N ARG A 4 29.81 -58.82 4.22
CA ARG A 4 29.30 -59.32 2.92
C ARG A 4 28.65 -60.71 2.82
N TYR A 5 27.37 -60.69 2.42
CA TYR A 5 26.76 -61.43 1.29
C TYR A 5 25.55 -60.55 0.85
N GLN A 6 25.57 -59.77 -0.25
CA GLN A 6 25.42 -60.14 -1.68
C GLN A 6 24.45 -61.32 -1.90
N LEU A 7 23.47 -61.34 -2.79
CA LEU A 7 22.90 -60.43 -3.80
C LEU A 7 21.64 -61.19 -4.33
N LEU A 8 20.79 -60.53 -5.12
CA LEU A 8 19.67 -61.10 -5.92
C LEU A 8 18.30 -61.31 -5.24
N SER A 9 17.47 -60.27 -5.29
CA SER A 9 16.15 -60.32 -5.94
C SER A 9 15.70 -58.88 -6.24
N PHE A 10 16.23 -58.37 -7.34
CA PHE A 10 15.69 -57.21 -8.05
C PHE A 10 14.40 -57.67 -8.74
N ILE A 11 13.26 -57.00 -8.50
CA ILE A 11 12.21 -56.66 -9.48
C ILE A 11 10.94 -56.17 -8.75
N LEU A 12 10.50 -54.97 -9.16
CA LEU A 12 9.16 -54.36 -9.05
C LEU A 12 8.65 -53.97 -7.65
N PHE A 13 8.93 -52.73 -7.23
CA PHE A 13 7.91 -51.79 -6.75
C PHE A 13 8.48 -50.36 -6.80
N VAL A 14 8.47 -49.75 -7.99
CA VAL A 14 8.63 -48.30 -8.13
C VAL A 14 7.24 -47.69 -7.92
N CYS A 15 6.91 -47.36 -6.68
CA CYS A 15 5.82 -46.44 -6.40
C CYS A 15 6.29 -45.04 -6.79
N MET A 16 5.74 -44.53 -7.90
CA MET A 16 5.88 -43.14 -8.32
C MET A 16 5.26 -42.22 -7.26
N TYR A 17 6.07 -41.74 -6.32
CA TYR A 17 5.81 -40.45 -5.66
C TYR A 17 6.42 -39.37 -6.54
N SER A 18 5.65 -38.93 -7.53
CA SER A 18 5.92 -37.72 -8.29
C SER A 18 5.67 -36.52 -7.37
N PHE A 19 6.68 -36.08 -6.62
CA PHE A 19 6.71 -34.71 -6.13
C PHE A 19 6.81 -33.79 -7.35
N ALA A 20 5.66 -33.37 -7.88
CA ALA A 20 5.60 -32.27 -8.81
C ALA A 20 5.92 -30.99 -8.03
N VAL A 21 7.21 -30.70 -7.89
CA VAL A 21 7.66 -29.32 -7.72
C VAL A 21 7.26 -28.63 -9.02
N GLN A 22 6.12 -27.92 -9.01
CA GLN A 22 5.80 -26.97 -10.06
C GLN A 22 6.86 -25.87 -10.00
N LYS A 23 7.96 -26.07 -10.72
CA LYS A 23 8.75 -24.96 -11.24
C LYS A 23 7.76 -24.08 -11.99
N THR A 24 7.62 -22.84 -11.55
CA THR A 24 7.01 -21.76 -12.31
C THR A 24 7.91 -21.46 -13.52
N GLU A 25 7.89 -22.36 -14.51
CA GLU A 25 8.39 -22.04 -15.83
C GLU A 25 7.49 -20.95 -16.40
N SER A 26 8.04 -19.74 -16.51
CA SER A 26 7.39 -18.61 -17.15
C SER A 26 7.30 -18.87 -18.65
N TYR A 27 6.32 -19.65 -19.07
CA TYR A 27 5.93 -19.69 -20.48
C TYR A 27 5.53 -18.27 -20.92
N PRO A 28 5.94 -17.82 -22.11
CA PRO A 28 5.50 -16.53 -22.62
C PRO A 28 3.96 -16.54 -22.73
N ARG A 29 3.30 -15.70 -21.92
CA ARG A 29 1.83 -15.55 -21.92
C ARG A 29 1.36 -15.18 -23.32
N LYS A 30 0.35 -15.89 -23.84
CA LYS A 30 -0.29 -15.54 -25.12
C LYS A 30 -1.07 -14.23 -24.93
N SER A 31 -0.99 -13.33 -25.92
CA SER A 31 -1.85 -12.14 -25.95
C SER A 31 -3.33 -12.57 -26.02
N ASN A 32 -4.18 -12.06 -25.12
CA ASN A 32 -5.63 -12.34 -24.98
C ASN A 32 -6.05 -13.57 -24.16
N GLN A 33 -5.31 -13.99 -23.14
CA GLN A 33 -5.86 -14.94 -22.17
C GLN A 33 -6.83 -14.21 -21.22
N ASN A 34 -8.03 -14.76 -21.06
CA ASN A 34 -8.98 -14.38 -20.02
C ASN A 34 -8.75 -15.29 -18.82
N LEU A 35 -8.40 -14.70 -17.68
CA LEU A 35 -7.99 -15.41 -16.50
C LEU A 35 -8.96 -15.18 -15.34
N ALA A 36 -9.24 -16.23 -14.58
CA ALA A 36 -9.98 -16.13 -13.33
C ALA A 36 -9.04 -16.30 -12.13
N LEU A 37 -9.31 -15.58 -11.05
CA LEU A 37 -8.62 -15.74 -9.78
C LEU A 37 -9.12 -17.01 -9.08
N ARG A 38 -8.21 -17.93 -8.75
CA ARG A 38 -8.45 -19.12 -7.93
C ARG A 38 -8.23 -18.80 -6.47
N LEU A 39 -9.23 -19.09 -5.66
CA LEU A 39 -9.22 -19.01 -4.21
C LEU A 39 -9.38 -20.41 -3.62
N ASP A 40 -8.64 -20.69 -2.56
CA ASP A 40 -8.56 -22.01 -1.94
C ASP A 40 -9.68 -22.32 -0.94
N GLY A 41 -10.49 -21.33 -0.56
CA GLY A 41 -11.50 -21.50 0.49
C GLY A 41 -10.90 -21.78 1.86
N HIS A 42 -9.64 -21.44 2.10
CA HIS A 42 -9.00 -21.58 3.39
C HIS A 42 -8.55 -20.22 3.88
N ASP A 43 -7.40 -19.75 3.41
CA ASP A 43 -6.73 -18.60 4.00
C ASP A 43 -6.31 -17.54 2.99
N ASN A 44 -6.59 -17.71 1.71
CA ASN A 44 -6.35 -16.67 0.72
C ASN A 44 -7.06 -15.36 1.13
N ASP A 45 -6.30 -14.28 1.20
CA ASP A 45 -6.76 -12.97 1.65
C ASP A 45 -6.40 -11.92 0.61
N VAL A 46 -7.32 -11.73 -0.34
CA VAL A 46 -7.09 -10.89 -1.50
C VAL A 46 -7.73 -9.53 -1.26
N ARG A 47 -6.89 -8.53 -1.00
CA ARG A 47 -7.32 -7.24 -0.42
C ARG A 47 -7.38 -6.16 -1.49
N THR A 48 -8.50 -5.45 -1.58
CA THR A 48 -8.60 -4.21 -2.35
C THR A 48 -8.13 -3.02 -1.49
N GLY A 49 -8.39 -3.08 -0.18
CA GLY A 49 -8.23 -1.96 0.74
C GLY A 49 -9.20 -0.81 0.49
N MET A 50 -10.26 -1.03 -0.29
CA MET A 50 -11.20 0.03 -0.66
C MET A 50 -11.99 0.52 0.55
N GLY A 51 -12.16 1.85 0.66
CA GLY A 51 -12.94 2.47 1.74
C GLY A 51 -14.46 2.28 1.60
N VAL A 52 -15.19 2.85 2.56
CA VAL A 52 -16.65 2.71 2.66
C VAL A 52 -17.38 3.38 1.49
N LEU A 53 -18.26 2.64 0.81
CA LEU A 53 -19.22 3.18 -0.14
C LEU A 53 -20.55 3.47 0.57
N ARG A 54 -21.07 4.69 0.42
CA ARG A 54 -22.25 5.18 1.14
C ARG A 54 -23.37 5.56 0.17
N ASN A 55 -24.62 5.42 0.62
CA ASN A 55 -25.85 5.82 -0.07
C ASN A 55 -26.16 5.02 -1.34
N GLU A 56 -25.31 5.11 -2.36
CA GLU A 56 -25.48 4.43 -3.64
C GLU A 56 -24.21 3.67 -4.02
N TRP A 57 -24.35 2.46 -4.55
CA TRP A 57 -23.24 1.65 -5.01
C TRP A 57 -23.73 0.39 -5.74
N THR A 58 -22.82 -0.29 -6.45
CA THR A 58 -23.02 -1.65 -6.96
C THR A 58 -21.70 -2.41 -6.89
N ILE A 59 -21.74 -3.65 -6.45
CA ILE A 59 -20.62 -4.60 -6.55
C ILE A 59 -21.10 -5.82 -7.32
N GLU A 60 -20.28 -6.31 -8.25
CA GLU A 60 -20.61 -7.47 -9.08
C GLU A 60 -19.35 -8.23 -9.50
N ALA A 61 -19.51 -9.53 -9.73
CA ALA A 61 -18.46 -10.41 -10.20
C ALA A 61 -19.06 -11.65 -10.88
N TRP A 62 -18.24 -12.36 -11.64
CA TRP A 62 -18.48 -13.76 -11.96
C TRP A 62 -17.86 -14.65 -10.88
N ILE A 63 -18.61 -15.65 -10.43
CA ILE A 63 -18.13 -16.65 -9.48
C ILE A 63 -18.41 -18.06 -9.97
N LYS A 64 -17.60 -19.01 -9.51
CA LYS A 64 -17.85 -20.46 -9.64
C LYS A 64 -17.30 -21.15 -8.40
N GLY A 65 -18.15 -21.87 -7.66
CA GLY A 65 -17.72 -22.67 -6.51
C GLY A 65 -16.73 -23.77 -6.91
N ASP A 66 -15.92 -24.21 -5.96
CA ASP A 66 -15.07 -25.39 -6.14
C ASP A 66 -15.89 -26.69 -6.23
N ASP A 67 -16.99 -26.76 -5.49
CA ASP A 67 -18.00 -27.81 -5.55
C ASP A 67 -19.42 -27.29 -5.21
N ARG A 68 -20.31 -28.16 -4.74
CA ARG A 68 -21.70 -27.83 -4.34
C ARG A 68 -21.90 -27.76 -2.83
N ILE A 69 -20.83 -27.91 -2.05
CA ILE A 69 -20.79 -27.98 -0.59
C ILE A 69 -20.36 -26.62 -0.06
N TRP A 70 -21.35 -25.75 0.08
CA TRP A 70 -21.16 -24.40 0.59
C TRP A 70 -21.08 -24.37 2.11
N LYS A 71 -20.19 -23.53 2.65
CA LYS A 71 -20.13 -23.23 4.09
C LYS A 71 -21.33 -22.41 4.55
N GLU A 72 -21.43 -22.19 5.86
CA GLU A 72 -22.43 -21.27 6.40
C GLU A 72 -22.28 -19.87 5.81
N TYR A 73 -21.04 -19.39 5.65
CA TYR A 73 -20.72 -18.13 4.99
C TYR A 73 -19.42 -18.23 4.18
N GLU A 74 -19.48 -17.80 2.93
CA GLU A 74 -18.33 -17.62 2.05
C GLU A 74 -18.39 -16.21 1.43
N ALA A 75 -17.39 -15.39 1.74
CA ALA A 75 -17.39 -13.99 1.29
C ALA A 75 -16.96 -13.90 -0.18
N ILE A 76 -17.81 -13.29 -1.02
CA ILE A 76 -17.41 -12.91 -2.38
C ILE A 76 -16.75 -11.54 -2.31
N PHE A 77 -17.42 -10.61 -1.64
CA PHE A 77 -16.89 -9.33 -1.21
C PHE A 77 -17.01 -9.26 0.32
N GLY A 78 -15.90 -8.93 0.98
CA GLY A 78 -15.86 -8.70 2.41
C GLY A 78 -15.10 -7.43 2.77
N GLY A 79 -15.07 -7.11 4.06
CA GLY A 79 -14.45 -5.91 4.59
C GLY A 79 -12.93 -5.95 4.66
N GLY A 80 -12.34 -7.14 4.83
CA GLY A 80 -10.91 -7.26 5.14
C GLY A 80 -10.64 -7.05 6.64
N GLU A 81 -9.37 -7.06 7.01
CA GLU A 81 -8.93 -6.68 8.36
C GLU A 81 -9.36 -5.24 8.70
N TYR A 82 -9.60 -4.99 9.99
CA TYR A 82 -10.01 -3.67 10.52
C TYR A 82 -11.35 -3.20 9.93
N SER A 83 -12.27 -4.14 9.68
CA SER A 83 -13.55 -3.87 9.03
C SER A 83 -14.77 -3.86 9.95
N ASP A 84 -14.59 -4.18 11.23
CA ASP A 84 -15.67 -4.19 12.25
C ASP A 84 -16.09 -2.76 12.64
N LEU A 85 -16.80 -2.12 11.72
CA LEU A 85 -17.36 -0.78 11.85
C LEU A 85 -18.89 -0.84 12.01
N ASN A 86 -19.43 -0.08 12.96
CA ASN A 86 -20.86 0.04 13.22
C ASN A 86 -21.60 0.93 12.20
N SER A 87 -20.87 1.45 11.21
CA SER A 87 -21.38 2.39 10.20
C SER A 87 -21.54 1.80 8.80
N CYS A 88 -21.14 0.54 8.60
CA CYS A 88 -21.24 -0.16 7.32
C CYS A 88 -21.33 -1.69 7.49
N ASP A 89 -21.68 -2.37 6.41
CA ASP A 89 -21.66 -3.82 6.29
C ASP A 89 -20.31 -4.29 5.72
N ASN A 90 -19.61 -5.14 6.48
CA ASN A 90 -18.36 -5.78 6.06
C ASN A 90 -18.57 -7.15 5.39
N MET A 91 -19.82 -7.60 5.20
CA MET A 91 -20.16 -8.80 4.43
C MET A 91 -21.24 -8.49 3.37
N PRO A 92 -20.98 -7.53 2.46
CA PRO A 92 -22.01 -7.01 1.56
C PRO A 92 -22.53 -8.01 0.54
N LEU A 93 -21.71 -9.00 0.14
CA LEU A 93 -22.10 -10.06 -0.78
C LEU A 93 -21.40 -11.38 -0.45
N VAL A 94 -22.18 -12.38 -0.07
CA VAL A 94 -21.70 -13.69 0.38
C VAL A 94 -22.56 -14.82 -0.20
N VAL A 95 -22.02 -16.04 -0.18
CA VAL A 95 -22.82 -17.26 -0.29
C VAL A 95 -23.08 -17.78 1.11
N LYS A 96 -24.36 -17.91 1.50
CA LYS A 96 -24.80 -18.38 2.81
C LYS A 96 -25.55 -19.70 2.68
N ASN A 97 -24.96 -20.82 3.11
CA ASN A 97 -25.54 -22.17 2.95
C ASN A 97 -25.96 -22.47 1.49
N GLY A 98 -25.16 -21.99 0.53
CA GLY A 98 -25.40 -22.12 -0.91
C GLY A 98 -26.34 -21.09 -1.53
N TYR A 99 -26.90 -20.16 -0.76
CA TYR A 99 -27.74 -19.08 -1.29
C TYR A 99 -26.95 -17.78 -1.37
N LEU A 100 -27.08 -17.06 -2.48
CA LEU A 100 -26.54 -15.71 -2.56
C LEU A 100 -27.23 -14.80 -1.53
N HIS A 101 -26.47 -14.02 -0.78
CA HIS A 101 -26.96 -13.26 0.36
C HIS A 101 -26.22 -11.92 0.50
N SER A 102 -26.95 -10.88 0.87
CA SER A 102 -26.38 -9.60 1.33
C SER A 102 -26.71 -9.41 2.80
N ASN A 103 -25.67 -9.41 3.65
CA ASN A 103 -25.83 -9.55 5.09
C ASN A 103 -26.45 -8.31 5.75
N GLY A 104 -25.87 -7.13 5.52
CA GLY A 104 -26.36 -5.88 6.09
C GLY A 104 -27.74 -5.47 5.56
N ALA A 105 -28.08 -5.86 4.33
CA ALA A 105 -29.43 -5.66 3.80
C ALA A 105 -30.42 -6.70 4.33
N GLY A 106 -29.96 -7.89 4.72
CA GLY A 106 -30.78 -9.01 5.15
C GLY A 106 -31.67 -9.54 4.02
N ILE A 107 -31.11 -9.70 2.82
CA ILE A 107 -31.80 -10.24 1.63
C ILE A 107 -31.07 -11.48 1.11
N ILE A 108 -31.83 -12.52 0.77
CA ILE A 108 -31.34 -13.83 0.34
C ILE A 108 -31.99 -14.22 -0.99
N ALA A 109 -31.23 -14.82 -1.90
CA ALA A 109 -31.76 -15.39 -3.12
C ALA A 109 -32.64 -16.63 -2.83
N PRO A 110 -33.69 -16.88 -3.63
CA PRO A 110 -34.59 -18.01 -3.42
C PRO A 110 -34.00 -19.36 -3.86
N GLU A 111 -32.97 -19.33 -4.71
CA GLU A 111 -32.35 -20.50 -5.32
C GLU A 111 -30.93 -20.72 -4.80
N LYS A 112 -30.54 -22.00 -4.65
CA LYS A 112 -29.17 -22.38 -4.34
C LYS A 112 -28.29 -22.27 -5.59
N LEU A 113 -27.07 -21.80 -5.40
CA LEU A 113 -26.04 -21.82 -6.42
C LEU A 113 -25.57 -23.26 -6.66
N ASP A 114 -25.37 -23.60 -7.92
CA ASP A 114 -24.67 -24.80 -8.32
C ASP A 114 -23.15 -24.51 -8.49
N ASP A 115 -22.43 -25.45 -9.08
CA ASP A 115 -20.99 -25.38 -9.32
C ASP A 115 -20.64 -24.81 -10.71
N ASN A 116 -21.57 -24.16 -11.41
CA ASN A 116 -21.32 -23.45 -12.67
C ASN A 116 -20.94 -21.98 -12.44
N TRP A 117 -20.55 -21.33 -13.54
CA TRP A 117 -20.33 -19.88 -13.54
C TRP A 117 -21.65 -19.13 -13.38
N HIS A 118 -21.72 -18.29 -12.34
CA HIS A 118 -22.83 -17.39 -12.08
C HIS A 118 -22.35 -15.95 -12.02
N HIS A 119 -23.11 -15.04 -12.62
CA HIS A 119 -22.92 -13.62 -12.40
C HIS A 119 -23.72 -13.18 -11.18
N VAL A 120 -23.04 -12.63 -10.19
CA VAL A 120 -23.64 -12.18 -8.93
C VAL A 120 -23.46 -10.68 -8.78
N ALA A 121 -24.49 -9.99 -8.28
CA ALA A 121 -24.39 -8.57 -7.99
C ALA A 121 -25.30 -8.17 -6.83
N VAL A 122 -24.90 -7.12 -6.10
CA VAL A 122 -25.77 -6.40 -5.18
C VAL A 122 -25.62 -4.90 -5.43
N SER A 123 -26.74 -4.18 -5.39
CA SER A 123 -26.81 -2.75 -5.70
C SER A 123 -27.71 -2.02 -4.71
N CYS A 124 -27.31 -0.83 -4.27
CA CYS A 124 -28.11 0.07 -3.45
C CYS A 124 -28.30 1.39 -4.20
N ASN A 125 -29.55 1.84 -4.35
CA ASN A 125 -29.89 3.05 -5.11
C ASN A 125 -30.21 4.28 -4.23
N GLY A 126 -29.82 4.24 -2.96
CA GLY A 126 -30.14 5.30 -1.99
C GLY A 126 -31.52 5.17 -1.36
N MET A 127 -32.29 4.15 -1.72
CA MET A 127 -33.60 3.84 -1.13
C MET A 127 -33.76 2.35 -0.82
N SER A 128 -33.41 1.50 -1.79
CA SER A 128 -33.55 0.05 -1.69
C SER A 128 -32.26 -0.63 -2.09
N THR A 129 -32.02 -1.82 -1.51
CA THR A 129 -30.94 -2.72 -1.88
C THR A 129 -31.52 -3.91 -2.66
N PHE A 130 -30.86 -4.28 -3.76
CA PHE A 130 -31.29 -5.29 -4.72
C PHE A 130 -30.20 -6.36 -4.86
N LEU A 131 -30.62 -7.62 -4.90
CA LEU A 131 -29.77 -8.76 -5.17
C LEU A 131 -30.06 -9.30 -6.57
N TYR A 132 -28.99 -9.52 -7.35
CA TYR A 132 -29.08 -10.02 -8.71
C TYR A 132 -28.29 -11.31 -8.89
N LEU A 133 -28.91 -12.28 -9.57
CA LEU A 133 -28.29 -13.53 -9.99
C LEU A 133 -28.50 -13.70 -11.50
N ASP A 134 -27.41 -13.89 -12.24
CA ASP A 134 -27.37 -14.03 -13.69
C ASP A 134 -28.06 -12.91 -14.47
N GLY A 135 -28.02 -11.70 -13.92
CA GLY A 135 -28.66 -10.53 -14.48
C GLY A 135 -30.17 -10.51 -14.27
N LYS A 136 -30.72 -11.33 -13.37
CA LYS A 136 -32.12 -11.22 -12.92
C LYS A 136 -32.12 -10.69 -11.50
N GLU A 137 -33.11 -9.87 -11.18
CA GLU A 137 -33.36 -9.51 -9.79
C GLU A 137 -34.03 -10.68 -9.08
N VAL A 138 -33.44 -11.10 -7.96
CA VAL A 138 -33.90 -12.28 -7.21
C VAL A 138 -34.36 -11.94 -5.79
N ALA A 139 -33.94 -10.81 -5.24
CA ALA A 139 -34.44 -10.29 -3.97
C ALA A 139 -34.26 -8.77 -3.90
N ARG A 140 -35.06 -8.11 -3.06
CA ARG A 140 -34.94 -6.68 -2.76
C ARG A 140 -35.46 -6.35 -1.36
N LYS A 141 -35.03 -5.22 -0.80
CA LYS A 141 -35.59 -4.63 0.42
C LYS A 141 -35.36 -3.12 0.43
N ASP A 142 -36.33 -2.36 0.96
CA ASP A 142 -36.24 -0.91 1.15
C ASP A 142 -35.34 -0.58 2.34
N THR A 143 -34.04 -0.81 2.16
CA THR A 143 -33.01 -0.55 3.14
C THR A 143 -31.78 0.01 2.42
N VAL A 144 -31.18 1.04 3.02
CA VAL A 144 -29.94 1.65 2.56
C VAL A 144 -28.83 1.17 3.48
N VAL A 145 -27.78 0.61 2.89
CA VAL A 145 -26.65 0.05 3.63
C VAL A 145 -25.39 0.67 3.07
N ALA A 146 -24.53 1.22 3.92
CA ALA A 146 -23.16 1.51 3.51
C ALA A 146 -22.36 0.21 3.54
N ILE A 147 -21.43 0.02 2.61
CA ILE A 147 -20.65 -1.22 2.51
C ILE A 147 -19.16 -0.94 2.54
N LEU A 148 -18.37 -1.90 3.01
CA LEU A 148 -16.92 -1.89 2.94
C LEU A 148 -16.45 -3.05 2.05
N PRO A 149 -16.13 -2.81 0.76
CA PRO A 149 -15.64 -3.84 -0.16
C PRO A 149 -14.11 -3.95 -0.12
N GLY A 150 -13.55 -4.09 1.09
CA GLY A 150 -12.10 -4.04 1.34
C GLY A 150 -11.33 -5.31 0.96
N ALA A 151 -12.03 -6.43 0.72
CA ALA A 151 -11.45 -7.71 0.31
C ALA A 151 -12.36 -8.49 -0.67
N ILE A 152 -11.73 -9.36 -1.44
CA ILE A 152 -12.37 -10.31 -2.37
C ILE A 152 -12.07 -11.72 -1.85
N GLY A 153 -13.11 -12.55 -1.71
CA GLY A 153 -12.92 -13.94 -1.27
C GLY A 153 -12.77 -14.15 0.23
N LEU A 154 -12.76 -13.08 1.05
CA LEU A 154 -12.60 -13.14 2.50
C LEU A 154 -13.29 -11.92 3.16
N ASN A 155 -13.75 -12.09 4.41
CA ASN A 155 -14.03 -10.95 5.29
C ASN A 155 -12.85 -10.68 6.23
N GLU A 156 -12.58 -11.52 7.23
CA GLU A 156 -11.37 -11.37 8.08
C GLU A 156 -10.57 -12.67 8.24
N LYS A 157 -11.15 -13.73 8.84
CA LYS A 157 -10.40 -14.97 9.11
C LYS A 157 -11.15 -16.29 8.90
N LYS A 158 -12.47 -16.26 8.67
CA LYS A 158 -13.29 -17.50 8.70
C LYS A 158 -14.19 -17.69 7.48
N GLN A 159 -14.67 -16.61 6.87
CA GLN A 159 -15.64 -16.67 5.76
C GLN A 159 -14.92 -16.64 4.41
N SER A 160 -14.01 -17.59 4.18
CA SER A 160 -13.24 -17.68 2.94
C SER A 160 -14.03 -18.39 1.83
N PHE A 161 -13.98 -17.84 0.62
CA PHE A 161 -14.60 -18.41 -0.57
C PHE A 161 -13.68 -19.40 -1.28
N GLY A 162 -14.18 -20.59 -1.57
CA GLY A 162 -13.50 -21.61 -2.37
C GLY A 162 -14.00 -21.59 -3.80
N GLY A 163 -13.11 -21.39 -4.78
CA GLY A 163 -13.50 -21.43 -6.19
C GLY A 163 -12.80 -20.41 -7.08
N LEU A 164 -13.52 -19.95 -8.09
CA LEU A 164 -13.04 -18.99 -9.08
C LEU A 164 -13.85 -17.69 -9.01
N ILE A 165 -13.15 -16.55 -9.08
CA ILE A 165 -13.75 -15.22 -9.21
C ILE A 165 -13.14 -14.53 -10.42
N ASP A 166 -13.96 -13.83 -11.21
CA ASP A 166 -13.49 -13.01 -12.31
C ASP A 166 -14.37 -11.78 -12.55
N GLU A 167 -13.85 -10.81 -13.31
CA GLU A 167 -14.58 -9.63 -13.78
C GLU A 167 -15.23 -8.83 -12.64
N VAL A 168 -14.44 -8.59 -11.60
CA VAL A 168 -14.84 -7.85 -10.41
C VAL A 168 -15.03 -6.37 -10.76
N ARG A 169 -16.23 -5.85 -10.51
CA ARG A 169 -16.60 -4.45 -10.78
C ARG A 169 -17.21 -3.84 -9.54
N ILE A 170 -16.75 -2.64 -9.20
CA ILE A 170 -17.21 -1.87 -8.06
C ILE A 170 -17.57 -0.47 -8.54
N TRP A 171 -18.81 -0.07 -8.27
CA TRP A 171 -19.40 1.18 -8.73
C TRP A 171 -19.83 2.04 -7.53
N SER A 172 -19.56 3.35 -7.58
CA SER A 172 -20.00 4.33 -6.57
C SER A 172 -21.44 4.81 -6.75
N LYS A 173 -22.20 4.18 -7.65
CA LYS A 173 -23.61 4.43 -7.92
C LYS A 173 -24.35 3.12 -8.17
N ALA A 174 -25.67 3.12 -8.02
CA ALA A 174 -26.50 1.99 -8.40
C ALA A 174 -26.47 1.77 -9.92
N VAL A 175 -26.23 0.52 -10.34
CA VAL A 175 -26.30 0.10 -11.73
C VAL A 175 -27.66 -0.53 -11.99
N SER A 176 -28.39 -0.01 -12.97
CA SER A 176 -29.73 -0.51 -13.27
C SER A 176 -29.69 -1.95 -13.80
N ILE A 177 -30.74 -2.72 -13.54
CA ILE A 177 -30.86 -4.12 -14.01
C ILE A 177 -30.70 -4.27 -15.53
N ASN A 178 -31.17 -3.31 -16.32
CA ASN A 178 -31.02 -3.33 -17.78
C ASN A 178 -29.56 -3.19 -18.20
N VAL A 179 -28.78 -2.40 -17.47
CA VAL A 179 -27.34 -2.25 -17.69
C VAL A 179 -26.61 -3.52 -17.26
N ILE A 180 -26.89 -4.05 -16.07
CA ILE A 180 -26.31 -5.33 -15.59
C ILE A 180 -26.55 -6.45 -16.62
N LYS A 181 -27.80 -6.66 -17.05
CA LYS A 181 -28.16 -7.66 -18.09
C LYS A 181 -27.34 -7.51 -19.36
N LYS A 182 -27.14 -6.26 -19.81
CA LYS A 182 -26.44 -5.95 -21.06
C LYS A 182 -24.92 -6.13 -20.96
N TRP A 183 -24.35 -5.96 -19.76
CA TRP A 183 -22.90 -5.85 -19.56
C TRP A 183 -22.27 -6.99 -18.78
N LYS A 184 -23.04 -7.85 -18.11
CA LYS A 184 -22.47 -8.98 -17.34
C LYS A 184 -21.60 -9.92 -18.17
N ASN A 185 -21.95 -10.17 -19.43
CA ASN A 185 -21.30 -11.16 -20.30
C ASN A 185 -20.14 -10.59 -21.14
N LYS A 186 -19.63 -9.40 -20.85
CA LYS A 186 -18.55 -8.78 -21.63
C LYS A 186 -17.73 -7.80 -20.81
N SER A 187 -16.48 -7.58 -21.21
CA SER A 187 -15.60 -6.62 -20.54
C SER A 187 -16.24 -5.24 -20.44
N VAL A 188 -15.97 -4.52 -19.35
CA VAL A 188 -16.38 -3.12 -19.24
C VAL A 188 -15.67 -2.32 -20.32
N GLU A 189 -16.40 -1.46 -21.03
CA GLU A 189 -15.82 -0.55 -22.03
C GLU A 189 -16.04 0.90 -21.60
N ARG A 190 -15.27 1.83 -22.17
CA ARG A 190 -15.47 3.28 -21.96
C ARG A 190 -16.86 3.79 -22.38
N SER A 191 -17.56 3.01 -23.22
CA SER A 191 -18.94 3.28 -23.65
C SER A 191 -19.99 2.82 -22.62
N HIS A 192 -19.58 2.21 -21.50
CA HIS A 192 -20.49 1.84 -20.41
C HIS A 192 -21.22 3.09 -19.90
N PRO A 193 -22.56 3.05 -19.76
CA PRO A 193 -23.34 4.24 -19.40
C PRO A 193 -22.98 4.83 -18.03
N GLN A 194 -22.32 4.05 -17.17
CA GLN A 194 -21.87 4.44 -15.84
C GLN A 194 -20.35 4.38 -15.66
N PHE A 195 -19.59 4.46 -16.76
CA PHE A 195 -18.12 4.38 -16.70
C PHE A 195 -17.51 5.36 -15.69
N SER A 196 -18.06 6.58 -15.58
CA SER A 196 -17.59 7.61 -14.64
C SER A 196 -17.82 7.28 -13.16
N THR A 197 -18.59 6.24 -12.83
CA THR A 197 -18.85 5.80 -11.46
C THR A 197 -18.14 4.50 -11.14
N LEU A 198 -17.35 3.95 -12.06
CA LEU A 198 -16.52 2.77 -11.82
C LEU A 198 -15.35 3.18 -10.94
N VAL A 199 -15.21 2.54 -9.78
CA VAL A 199 -14.14 2.80 -8.81
C VAL A 199 -13.21 1.60 -8.61
N GLY A 200 -13.65 0.41 -9.01
CA GLY A 200 -12.83 -0.80 -9.06
C GLY A 200 -13.14 -1.63 -10.30
N TYR A 201 -12.11 -1.99 -11.07
CA TYR A 201 -12.23 -2.99 -12.14
C TYR A 201 -10.99 -3.87 -12.19
N TYR A 202 -11.18 -5.16 -11.92
CA TYR A 202 -10.13 -6.19 -11.89
C TYR A 202 -10.52 -7.32 -12.83
N THR A 203 -9.72 -7.51 -13.89
CA THR A 203 -9.92 -8.60 -14.87
C THR A 203 -9.03 -9.81 -14.59
N PHE A 204 -8.08 -9.68 -13.65
CA PHE A 204 -7.07 -10.68 -13.31
C PHE A 204 -6.13 -11.13 -14.45
N ASP A 205 -6.32 -10.67 -15.68
CA ASP A 205 -5.41 -10.93 -16.81
C ASP A 205 -4.00 -10.36 -16.59
N ASP A 206 -3.94 -9.27 -15.83
CA ASP A 206 -2.72 -8.59 -15.41
C ASP A 206 -2.17 -9.10 -14.08
N PHE A 207 -2.80 -10.12 -13.48
CA PHE A 207 -2.35 -10.65 -12.20
C PHE A 207 -0.94 -11.20 -12.34
N LYS A 208 -0.03 -10.68 -11.54
CA LYS A 208 1.38 -11.07 -11.53
C LYS A 208 1.97 -10.89 -10.14
N ASP A 209 2.75 -11.90 -9.73
CA ASP A 209 3.37 -12.00 -8.41
C ASP A 209 2.33 -11.93 -7.30
N VAL A 210 2.01 -10.72 -6.84
CA VAL A 210 1.09 -10.45 -5.74
C VAL A 210 0.12 -9.29 -6.01
N VAL A 211 0.03 -8.85 -7.27
CA VAL A 211 -0.74 -7.65 -7.66
C VAL A 211 -1.63 -7.90 -8.87
N SER A 212 -2.83 -7.34 -8.85
CA SER A 212 -3.62 -7.02 -10.06
C SER A 212 -4.04 -5.56 -10.01
N VAL A 213 -3.92 -4.86 -11.16
CA VAL A 213 -4.14 -3.41 -11.23
C VAL A 213 -5.64 -3.15 -11.27
N ASN A 214 -6.10 -2.23 -10.44
CA ASN A 214 -7.41 -1.60 -10.63
C ASN A 214 -7.33 -0.67 -11.85
N TRP A 215 -7.96 -1.03 -12.97
CA TRP A 215 -7.81 -0.28 -14.22
C TRP A 215 -8.30 1.18 -14.15
N VAL A 216 -9.19 1.49 -13.20
CA VAL A 216 -9.68 2.86 -12.92
C VAL A 216 -9.04 3.51 -11.69
N GLY A 217 -8.21 2.78 -10.95
CA GLY A 217 -7.59 3.25 -9.71
C GLY A 217 -6.72 4.49 -9.94
N LYS A 218 -6.66 5.41 -8.98
CA LYS A 218 -5.85 6.62 -9.09
C LYS A 218 -5.37 7.07 -7.72
N GLY A 219 -4.44 8.02 -7.73
CA GLY A 219 -3.82 8.51 -6.51
C GLY A 219 -2.95 7.49 -5.81
N HIS A 220 -2.60 7.80 -4.57
CA HIS A 220 -1.79 6.96 -3.70
C HIS A 220 -2.54 5.70 -3.22
N LEU A 221 -3.88 5.76 -3.15
CA LEU A 221 -4.77 4.62 -2.89
C LEU A 221 -5.48 4.23 -4.18
N SER A 222 -4.71 3.73 -5.14
CA SER A 222 -5.22 3.20 -6.39
C SER A 222 -6.06 1.92 -6.21
N TYR A 223 -6.12 1.39 -4.98
CA TYR A 223 -6.80 0.15 -4.60
C TYR A 223 -6.39 -1.02 -5.49
N HIS A 224 -5.11 -1.10 -5.85
CA HIS A 224 -4.61 -2.30 -6.50
C HIS A 224 -4.78 -3.50 -5.57
N LEU A 225 -5.21 -4.60 -6.17
CA LEU A 225 -5.50 -5.80 -5.43
C LEU A 225 -4.20 -6.45 -4.98
N ARG A 226 -4.14 -6.81 -3.70
CA ARG A 226 -2.98 -7.38 -3.02
C ARG A 226 -3.24 -8.82 -2.64
N ASN A 227 -2.40 -9.71 -3.14
CA ASN A 227 -2.48 -11.13 -2.86
C ASN A 227 -1.82 -11.43 -1.51
N GLY A 228 -2.64 -11.57 -0.47
CA GLY A 228 -2.24 -11.94 0.88
C GLY A 228 -2.83 -13.27 1.33
N ARG A 229 -2.60 -13.59 2.60
CA ARG A 229 -3.24 -14.72 3.29
C ARG A 229 -3.48 -14.38 4.76
N SER A 230 -4.48 -14.99 5.38
CA SER A 230 -4.84 -14.76 6.80
C SER A 230 -4.03 -15.62 7.79
N ASP A 231 -3.55 -16.80 7.38
CA ASP A 231 -2.48 -17.52 8.09
C ASP A 231 -1.12 -17.09 7.52
N TYR A 232 -0.60 -15.97 8.02
CA TYR A 232 0.58 -15.29 7.48
C TYR A 232 1.84 -16.16 7.37
N TYR A 233 1.94 -17.20 8.21
CA TYR A 233 3.06 -18.14 8.22
C TYR A 233 2.71 -19.51 7.60
N GLY A 234 1.47 -19.68 7.14
CA GLY A 234 0.99 -20.88 6.48
C GLY A 234 1.74 -21.21 5.19
N GLU A 235 1.53 -22.44 4.72
CA GLU A 235 2.20 -23.02 3.54
C GLU A 235 1.23 -23.37 2.41
N LEU A 236 -0.09 -23.15 2.56
CA LEU A 236 -1.03 -23.36 1.45
C LEU A 236 -0.69 -22.40 0.30
N PRO A 237 -1.03 -22.74 -0.96
CA PRO A 237 -0.80 -21.83 -2.07
C PRO A 237 -1.50 -20.48 -1.87
N MET A 238 -0.79 -19.39 -2.18
CA MET A 238 -1.41 -18.07 -2.36
C MET A 238 -2.42 -18.12 -3.51
N ALA A 239 -3.35 -17.17 -3.57
CA ALA A 239 -4.27 -17.06 -4.70
C ALA A 239 -3.47 -16.91 -6.02
N TYR A 240 -3.97 -17.51 -7.08
CA TYR A 240 -3.30 -17.51 -8.39
C TYR A 240 -4.34 -17.51 -9.49
N THR A 241 -3.94 -17.18 -10.72
CA THR A 241 -4.85 -17.15 -11.85
C THR A 241 -4.83 -18.43 -12.67
N VAL A 242 -5.99 -18.81 -13.20
CA VAL A 242 -6.20 -19.94 -14.11
C VAL A 242 -6.96 -19.47 -15.35
N GLU A 243 -6.92 -20.26 -16.43
CA GLU A 243 -7.72 -19.96 -17.63
C GLU A 243 -9.23 -19.93 -17.28
N ASN A 244 -9.90 -18.87 -17.69
CA ASN A 244 -11.32 -18.71 -17.46
C ASN A 244 -12.13 -19.60 -18.43
N THR A 245 -12.94 -20.49 -17.86
CA THR A 245 -13.79 -21.44 -18.59
C THR A 245 -15.21 -20.93 -18.87
N ASN A 246 -15.52 -19.68 -18.50
CA ASN A 246 -16.84 -19.09 -18.69
C ASN A 246 -17.09 -18.76 -20.17
N VAL A 247 -17.73 -19.68 -20.88
CA VAL A 247 -18.12 -19.51 -22.29
C VAL A 247 -19.15 -18.41 -22.54
N SER A 248 -19.85 -17.95 -21.49
CA SER A 248 -20.82 -16.86 -21.62
C SER A 248 -20.15 -15.49 -21.67
N PHE A 249 -18.91 -15.38 -21.21
CA PHE A 249 -18.18 -14.12 -21.15
C PHE A 249 -17.37 -13.86 -22.43
N GLN A 250 -17.41 -12.62 -22.91
CA GLN A 250 -16.74 -12.20 -24.14
C GLN A 250 -15.75 -11.08 -23.87
N ASN A 251 -14.47 -11.36 -24.13
CA ASN A 251 -13.41 -10.35 -24.08
C ASN A 251 -13.58 -9.30 -25.17
N PHE A 252 -13.07 -8.10 -24.92
CA PHE A 252 -12.93 -7.09 -25.94
C PHE A 252 -11.79 -7.43 -26.93
N ASN A 253 -12.13 -7.85 -28.15
CA ASN A 253 -11.20 -8.28 -29.21
C ASN A 253 -11.30 -7.43 -30.50
N LYS A 254 -11.63 -6.15 -30.36
CA LYS A 254 -11.83 -5.21 -31.48
C LYS A 254 -10.62 -4.30 -31.67
N LYS A 255 -10.77 -3.29 -32.53
CA LYS A 255 -9.82 -2.18 -32.68
C LYS A 255 -9.42 -1.62 -31.31
N GLN A 256 -8.12 -1.47 -31.08
CA GLN A 256 -7.60 -0.97 -29.83
C GLN A 256 -8.13 0.43 -29.53
N GLN A 257 -8.59 0.64 -28.31
CA GLN A 257 -9.13 1.91 -27.81
C GLN A 257 -8.60 2.21 -26.41
N LEU A 258 -8.51 3.51 -26.09
CA LEU A 258 -8.20 3.96 -24.74
C LEU A 258 -9.34 3.58 -23.79
N PHE A 259 -9.02 2.79 -22.76
CA PHE A 259 -9.91 2.55 -21.62
C PHE A 259 -9.77 3.71 -20.63
N ASN A 260 -8.59 3.84 -20.03
CA ASN A 260 -8.28 4.85 -19.03
C ASN A 260 -6.83 5.35 -19.15
N ALA A 261 -6.55 6.55 -18.66
CA ALA A 261 -5.19 7.06 -18.48
C ALA A 261 -5.09 7.85 -17.18
N VAL A 262 -4.14 7.52 -16.33
CA VAL A 262 -3.96 8.11 -14.99
C VAL A 262 -2.52 8.55 -14.80
N VAL A 263 -2.32 9.73 -14.21
CA VAL A 263 -1.02 10.17 -13.70
C VAL A 263 -0.95 9.83 -12.21
N VAL A 264 0.11 9.13 -11.82
CA VAL A 264 0.43 8.81 -10.44
C VAL A 264 1.72 9.54 -10.08
N GLN A 265 1.64 10.46 -9.11
CA GLN A 265 2.76 11.28 -8.65
C GLN A 265 3.66 10.49 -7.72
N ASN A 266 4.96 10.79 -7.72
CA ASN A 266 5.87 10.28 -6.70
C ASN A 266 5.73 11.06 -5.38
N GLU A 267 5.66 10.36 -4.25
CA GLU A 267 5.67 10.99 -2.92
C GLU A 267 7.08 11.05 -2.30
N TRP A 268 8.04 10.31 -2.87
CA TRP A 268 9.40 10.15 -2.36
C TRP A 268 10.30 11.30 -2.74
N ASP A 269 10.99 11.90 -1.76
CA ASP A 269 12.02 12.92 -2.01
C ASP A 269 13.18 12.40 -2.85
N LEU A 270 13.87 13.32 -3.54
CA LEU A 270 15.09 13.02 -4.28
C LEU A 270 16.29 13.66 -3.59
N GLU A 271 17.36 12.90 -3.44
CA GLU A 271 18.62 13.39 -2.88
C GLU A 271 19.39 14.19 -3.94
N GLN A 272 20.15 15.21 -3.51
CA GLN A 272 21.14 15.88 -4.37
C GLN A 272 22.01 14.86 -5.13
N GLY A 273 22.18 15.04 -6.44
CA GLY A 273 22.96 14.12 -7.28
C GLY A 273 22.23 12.85 -7.72
N THR A 274 20.94 12.70 -7.43
CA THR A 274 20.12 11.59 -7.96
C THR A 274 20.16 11.59 -9.49
N VAL A 275 20.43 10.45 -10.13
CA VAL A 275 20.57 10.38 -11.60
C VAL A 275 19.25 10.03 -12.31
N ASP A 276 18.43 9.17 -11.69
CA ASP A 276 17.26 8.56 -12.33
C ASP A 276 16.05 8.58 -11.36
N GLY A 277 15.83 9.71 -10.69
CA GLY A 277 14.77 9.88 -9.71
C GLY A 277 13.39 9.92 -10.37
N GLN A 278 12.41 9.23 -9.80
CA GLN A 278 11.05 9.20 -10.36
C GLN A 278 10.30 10.49 -9.99
N LEU A 279 9.66 11.14 -10.97
CA LEU A 279 8.76 12.27 -10.73
C LEU A 279 7.29 11.83 -10.75
N LEU A 280 6.91 11.06 -11.78
CA LEU A 280 5.55 10.52 -11.95
C LEU A 280 5.55 9.34 -12.92
N LYS A 281 4.51 8.50 -12.87
CA LYS A 281 4.17 7.54 -13.95
C LYS A 281 2.83 7.91 -14.58
N LEU A 282 2.77 7.85 -15.91
CA LEU A 282 1.53 7.79 -16.68
C LEU A 282 1.18 6.32 -16.93
N ARG A 283 0.06 5.88 -16.37
CA ARG A 283 -0.54 4.58 -16.67
C ARG A 283 -1.58 4.74 -17.76
N ILE A 284 -1.36 4.13 -18.92
CA ILE A 284 -2.33 4.06 -20.02
C ILE A 284 -2.87 2.64 -20.11
N VAL A 285 -4.18 2.48 -19.94
CA VAL A 285 -4.88 1.21 -20.12
C VAL A 285 -5.60 1.25 -21.46
N VAL A 286 -5.32 0.27 -22.32
CA VAL A 286 -5.97 0.12 -23.63
C VAL A 286 -6.62 -1.25 -23.76
N GLN A 287 -7.77 -1.29 -24.42
CA GLN A 287 -8.48 -2.55 -24.72
C GLN A 287 -8.45 -2.81 -26.20
N GLY A 288 -8.31 -4.08 -26.59
CA GLY A 288 -8.29 -4.53 -27.97
C GLY A 288 -6.87 -4.77 -28.49
N ASP A 289 -6.79 -5.70 -29.44
CA ASP A 289 -5.57 -6.27 -30.00
C ASP A 289 -5.40 -5.96 -31.50
N GLN A 290 -6.43 -5.41 -32.13
CA GLN A 290 -6.40 -5.02 -33.55
C GLN A 290 -6.01 -3.55 -33.70
N LYS A 291 -5.12 -3.23 -34.66
CA LYS A 291 -4.68 -1.85 -34.97
C LYS A 291 -4.20 -1.10 -33.71
N ALA A 292 -3.09 -1.55 -33.14
CA ALA A 292 -2.49 -0.95 -31.96
C ALA A 292 -2.36 0.57 -32.08
N LEU A 293 -2.70 1.28 -31.00
CA LEU A 293 -2.53 2.71 -30.85
C LEU A 293 -1.04 3.02 -30.66
N SER A 294 -0.57 4.04 -31.36
CA SER A 294 0.77 4.61 -31.17
C SER A 294 0.72 5.73 -30.15
N LEU A 295 1.68 5.78 -29.22
CA LEU A 295 1.94 6.96 -28.40
C LEU A 295 2.81 7.93 -29.22
N ASP A 296 2.21 9.04 -29.63
CA ASP A 296 2.86 9.97 -30.56
C ASP A 296 3.49 11.17 -29.85
N GLU A 297 2.89 11.62 -28.72
CA GLU A 297 3.33 12.82 -28.01
C GLU A 297 2.95 12.80 -26.52
N ILE A 298 3.81 13.34 -25.65
CA ILE A 298 3.52 13.64 -24.23
C ILE A 298 3.87 15.11 -23.96
N ASN A 299 2.96 15.86 -23.34
CA ASN A 299 3.18 17.25 -22.93
C ASN A 299 3.36 17.33 -21.42
N LEU A 300 4.54 17.79 -20.99
CA LEU A 300 4.96 17.89 -19.60
C LEU A 300 4.98 19.35 -19.16
N ASP A 301 4.49 19.61 -17.94
CA ASP A 301 4.56 20.90 -17.26
C ASP A 301 5.40 20.74 -15.98
N LEU A 302 6.46 21.54 -15.91
CA LEU A 302 7.45 21.60 -14.83
C LEU A 302 7.37 22.93 -14.05
N THR A 303 6.31 23.71 -14.24
CA THR A 303 6.17 25.03 -13.59
C THR A 303 5.95 24.95 -12.08
N GLN A 304 5.64 23.76 -11.55
CA GLN A 304 5.50 23.51 -10.11
C GLN A 304 6.83 23.37 -9.36
N ASN A 305 7.97 23.34 -10.07
CA ASN A 305 9.29 23.25 -9.45
C ASN A 305 9.73 24.61 -8.90
N SER A 306 10.40 24.61 -7.75
CA SER A 306 11.02 25.83 -7.20
C SER A 306 12.05 26.43 -8.16
N SER A 307 12.86 25.58 -8.81
CA SER A 307 13.82 26.00 -9.82
C SER A 307 14.12 24.87 -10.80
N LEU A 308 14.04 25.15 -12.10
CA LEU A 308 14.47 24.19 -13.12
C LEU A 308 15.99 23.96 -13.12
N LYS A 309 16.76 24.84 -12.46
CA LYS A 309 18.21 24.67 -12.29
C LYS A 309 18.56 23.56 -11.30
N ASP A 310 17.59 23.01 -10.57
CA ASP A 310 17.83 21.85 -9.72
C ASP A 310 17.92 20.55 -10.51
N PHE A 311 17.57 20.56 -11.80
CA PHE A 311 17.68 19.41 -12.69
C PHE A 311 18.87 19.53 -13.64
N ASN A 312 19.51 18.39 -13.90
CA ASN A 312 20.39 18.19 -15.04
C ASN A 312 19.59 17.75 -16.28
N GLU A 313 18.57 16.91 -16.08
CA GLU A 313 17.91 16.22 -17.18
C GLU A 313 16.51 15.72 -16.78
N ILE A 314 15.61 15.66 -17.77
CA ILE A 314 14.31 14.97 -17.67
C ILE A 314 14.21 13.93 -18.79
N LYS A 315 13.87 12.68 -18.45
CA LYS A 315 13.74 11.55 -19.38
C LYS A 315 12.38 10.90 -19.28
N LEU A 316 11.92 10.35 -20.39
CA LEU A 316 10.73 9.49 -20.44
C LEU A 316 11.12 8.05 -20.76
N PHE A 317 10.56 7.11 -20.01
CA PHE A 317 10.80 5.69 -20.21
C PHE A 317 9.48 4.93 -20.29
N TYR A 318 9.35 4.00 -21.24
CA TYR A 318 8.39 2.91 -21.12
C TYR A 318 8.91 1.91 -20.10
N THR A 319 8.08 1.60 -19.11
CA THR A 319 8.44 0.73 -17.99
C THR A 319 7.66 -0.59 -17.97
N GLY A 320 6.95 -0.94 -19.05
CA GLY A 320 6.28 -2.23 -19.18
C GLY A 320 4.78 -2.19 -18.89
N GLN A 321 4.21 -3.35 -18.55
CA GLN A 321 2.77 -3.53 -18.30
C GLN A 321 2.42 -3.79 -16.83
N TYR A 322 3.41 -3.71 -15.95
CA TYR A 322 3.26 -3.95 -14.51
C TYR A 322 3.88 -2.78 -13.74
N PRO A 323 3.33 -2.39 -12.57
CA PRO A 323 3.86 -1.27 -11.80
C PRO A 323 5.35 -1.43 -11.48
N LYS A 324 5.72 -2.62 -11.00
CA LYS A 324 7.10 -3.06 -10.78
C LYS A 324 7.61 -3.86 -11.98
N SER A 325 8.66 -3.38 -12.62
CA SER A 325 9.18 -3.95 -13.86
C SER A 325 10.65 -3.59 -14.05
N ASN A 326 11.42 -4.54 -14.60
CA ASN A 326 12.82 -4.33 -14.93
C ASN A 326 13.02 -3.68 -16.32
N ILE A 327 11.94 -3.37 -17.03
CA ILE A 327 11.99 -2.67 -18.32
C ILE A 327 12.19 -1.19 -18.05
N LYS A 328 13.20 -0.60 -18.69
CA LYS A 328 13.43 0.85 -18.71
C LYS A 328 13.87 1.26 -20.12
N GLN A 329 12.91 1.34 -21.03
CA GLN A 329 13.16 1.67 -22.44
C GLN A 329 12.95 3.18 -22.65
N PRO A 330 13.97 3.95 -23.05
CA PRO A 330 13.78 5.36 -23.40
C PRO A 330 12.71 5.50 -24.48
N ILE A 331 11.81 6.47 -24.32
CA ILE A 331 10.82 6.84 -25.34
C ILE A 331 11.00 8.31 -25.69
N PHE A 332 10.99 8.60 -26.99
CA PHE A 332 11.38 9.87 -27.59
C PHE A 332 12.88 10.17 -27.52
N ASP A 333 13.38 10.89 -28.53
CA ASP A 333 14.77 11.30 -28.60
C ASP A 333 15.14 12.24 -27.43
N GLY A 334 16.41 12.20 -27.02
CA GLY A 334 16.97 12.86 -25.85
C GLY A 334 16.78 14.38 -25.76
N THR A 335 17.14 14.88 -24.57
CA THR A 335 16.70 16.10 -23.89
C THR A 335 16.57 17.37 -24.76
N GLN A 336 15.38 17.99 -24.70
CA GLN A 336 15.22 19.40 -25.02
C GLN A 336 15.84 20.25 -23.90
N HIS A 337 16.22 21.49 -24.21
CA HIS A 337 16.54 22.47 -23.17
C HIS A 337 15.41 22.49 -22.13
N LEU A 338 15.75 22.46 -20.84
CA LEU A 338 14.74 22.42 -19.78
C LEU A 338 13.92 23.71 -19.79
N GLU A 339 12.62 23.54 -19.96
CA GLU A 339 11.64 24.62 -20.01
C GLU A 339 10.46 24.28 -19.11
N GLY A 340 9.71 25.30 -18.66
CA GLY A 340 8.54 25.07 -17.82
C GLY A 340 7.47 24.21 -18.50
N LYS A 341 7.41 24.19 -19.83
CA LYS A 341 6.53 23.32 -20.62
C LYS A 341 7.33 22.63 -21.70
N MET A 342 7.28 21.30 -21.74
CA MET A 342 8.06 20.48 -22.68
C MET A 342 7.14 19.58 -23.50
N ILE A 343 7.52 19.33 -24.75
CA ILE A 343 6.77 18.46 -25.67
C ILE A 343 7.68 17.33 -26.13
N PHE A 344 7.40 16.11 -25.69
CA PHE A 344 8.12 14.91 -26.10
C PHE A 344 7.39 14.23 -27.26
N ARG A 345 8.08 14.06 -28.39
CA ARG A 345 7.60 13.42 -29.62
C ARG A 345 8.78 12.89 -30.44
N ASN A 346 8.57 11.84 -31.23
CA ASN A 346 9.60 11.30 -32.12
C ASN A 346 9.82 12.22 -33.32
N LYS A 347 11.07 12.34 -33.78
CA LYS A 347 11.40 13.13 -34.99
C LYS A 347 11.02 12.38 -36.28
N ASP A 348 11.20 11.07 -36.31
CA ASP A 348 10.78 10.21 -37.42
C ASP A 348 9.41 9.56 -37.13
N VAL A 349 8.52 9.62 -38.12
CA VAL A 349 7.19 9.01 -38.09
C VAL A 349 7.26 7.47 -38.04
N LYS A 350 8.42 6.88 -38.39
CA LYS A 350 8.67 5.43 -38.32
C LYS A 350 8.94 4.91 -36.91
N ASP A 351 9.44 5.74 -35.99
CA ASP A 351 9.85 5.32 -34.64
C ASP A 351 8.70 5.33 -33.63
N LYS A 352 7.50 4.93 -34.06
CA LYS A 352 6.30 4.94 -33.20
C LYS A 352 6.37 3.87 -32.12
N PHE A 353 6.06 4.26 -30.89
CA PHE A 353 5.82 3.33 -29.80
C PHE A 353 4.37 2.83 -29.84
N TYR A 354 4.16 1.54 -30.07
CA TYR A 354 2.81 0.95 -30.10
C TYR A 354 2.44 0.33 -28.75
N LEU A 355 1.25 0.64 -28.26
CA LEU A 355 0.73 0.15 -26.99
C LEU A 355 0.34 -1.33 -27.06
N LYS A 356 0.65 -2.05 -26.00
CA LYS A 356 0.19 -3.44 -25.82
C LYS A 356 -1.21 -3.46 -25.20
N PRO A 357 -2.07 -4.46 -25.52
CA PRO A 357 -3.36 -4.61 -24.83
C PRO A 357 -3.17 -4.67 -23.30
N GLY A 358 -4.07 -4.05 -22.56
CA GLY A 358 -4.00 -3.91 -21.11
C GLY A 358 -3.22 -2.67 -20.66
N VAL A 359 -2.49 -2.81 -19.55
CA VAL A 359 -1.78 -1.72 -18.89
C VAL A 359 -0.44 -1.41 -19.59
N ASN A 360 -0.09 -0.13 -19.68
CA ASN A 360 1.20 0.37 -20.19
C ASN A 360 1.68 1.53 -19.31
N TYR A 361 2.90 1.45 -18.81
CA TYR A 361 3.49 2.47 -17.93
C TYR A 361 4.56 3.31 -18.63
N PHE A 362 4.49 4.62 -18.40
CA PHE A 362 5.46 5.60 -18.87
C PHE A 362 5.95 6.44 -17.69
N LEU A 363 7.23 6.29 -17.36
CA LEU A 363 7.89 6.99 -16.26
C LEU A 363 8.50 8.30 -16.75
N VAL A 364 8.21 9.40 -16.04
CA VAL A 364 8.99 10.63 -16.11
C VAL A 364 10.04 10.59 -15.01
N SER A 365 11.29 10.65 -15.41
CA SER A 365 12.47 10.55 -14.53
C SER A 365 13.28 11.83 -14.60
N ALA A 366 13.95 12.18 -13.51
CA ALA A 366 14.78 13.36 -13.37
C ALA A 366 16.17 13.05 -12.82
N ALA A 367 17.18 13.73 -13.37
CA ALA A 367 18.49 13.82 -12.78
C ALA A 367 18.56 15.13 -11.96
N VAL A 368 18.76 15.03 -10.65
CA VAL A 368 18.90 16.15 -9.72
C VAL A 368 20.37 16.58 -9.65
N GLN A 369 20.64 17.88 -9.68
CA GLN A 369 22.00 18.40 -9.58
C GLN A 369 22.64 18.11 -8.23
N ASP A 370 23.97 17.92 -8.23
CA ASP A 370 24.75 17.73 -7.00
C ASP A 370 24.66 18.91 -6.02
N LYS A 371 24.37 20.10 -6.55
CA LYS A 371 24.25 21.37 -5.81
C LYS A 371 22.83 21.92 -5.83
N ALA A 372 21.83 21.10 -6.17
CA ALA A 372 20.42 21.49 -6.07
C ALA A 372 20.11 21.97 -4.64
N GLU A 373 19.27 22.99 -4.51
CA GLU A 373 19.03 23.60 -3.20
C GLU A 373 18.13 22.71 -2.34
N VAL A 374 18.57 22.39 -1.12
CA VAL A 374 17.83 21.51 -0.20
C VAL A 374 16.51 22.17 0.19
N GLY A 375 15.42 21.42 0.17
CA GLY A 375 14.08 21.92 0.46
C GLY A 375 13.36 22.54 -0.75
N HIS A 376 14.01 22.66 -1.92
CA HIS A 376 13.30 23.02 -3.14
C HIS A 376 12.29 21.96 -3.53
N GLN A 377 11.10 22.41 -3.95
CA GLN A 377 10.01 21.54 -4.39
C GLN A 377 10.32 21.01 -5.80
N LEU A 378 10.14 19.71 -5.96
CA LEU A 378 10.19 18.99 -7.23
C LEU A 378 8.77 18.60 -7.66
N GLY A 379 8.49 18.63 -8.96
CA GLY A 379 7.19 18.24 -9.46
C GLY A 379 7.11 18.21 -10.98
N ALA A 380 6.15 17.44 -11.49
CA ALA A 380 5.82 17.42 -12.91
C ALA A 380 4.33 17.14 -13.10
N LEU A 381 3.80 17.54 -14.24
CA LEU A 381 2.42 17.24 -14.62
C LEU A 381 2.33 16.89 -16.10
N ILE A 382 1.67 15.80 -16.44
CA ILE A 382 1.31 15.52 -17.82
C ILE A 382 -0.03 16.20 -18.12
N THR A 383 0.01 17.29 -18.88
CA THR A 383 -1.20 18.07 -19.20
C THR A 383 -2.07 17.37 -20.23
N HIS A 384 -1.44 16.66 -21.17
CA HIS A 384 -2.08 15.82 -22.18
C HIS A 384 -1.06 14.93 -22.90
N PHE A 385 -1.58 13.94 -23.62
CA PHE A 385 -0.81 13.06 -24.51
C PHE A 385 -1.60 12.80 -25.80
N VAL A 386 -0.93 12.30 -26.83
CA VAL A 386 -1.53 12.00 -28.14
C VAL A 386 -1.38 10.52 -28.46
N LEU A 387 -2.51 9.85 -28.71
CA LEU A 387 -2.53 8.47 -29.23
C LEU A 387 -3.07 8.45 -30.66
N SER A 388 -2.26 7.96 -31.58
CA SER A 388 -2.58 7.84 -33.01
C SER A 388 -3.27 9.10 -33.58
N GLY A 389 -2.66 10.27 -33.31
CA GLY A 389 -3.11 11.59 -33.74
C GLY A 389 -4.26 12.21 -32.93
N LYS A 390 -4.82 11.50 -31.93
CA LYS A 390 -5.88 12.03 -31.08
C LYS A 390 -5.35 12.43 -29.72
N LYS A 391 -5.68 13.65 -29.28
CA LYS A 391 -5.30 14.22 -27.98
C LYS A 391 -6.20 13.73 -26.85
N TYR A 392 -5.59 13.40 -25.71
CA TYR A 392 -6.24 12.93 -24.48
C TYR A 392 -5.68 13.65 -23.26
N LYS A 393 -6.53 13.87 -22.26
CA LYS A 393 -6.11 14.32 -20.93
C LYS A 393 -6.14 13.12 -19.98
N PRO A 394 -5.08 12.87 -19.19
CA PRO A 394 -5.14 11.86 -18.15
C PRO A 394 -5.99 12.34 -16.97
N GLU A 395 -6.51 11.40 -16.19
CA GLU A 395 -7.02 11.66 -14.85
C GLU A 395 -5.86 11.88 -13.90
N ILE A 396 -6.02 12.83 -12.99
CA ILE A 396 -5.04 13.18 -11.95
C ILE A 396 -5.82 13.25 -10.64
N GLU A 397 -5.29 12.62 -9.60
CA GLU A 397 -5.68 12.88 -8.23
C GLU A 397 -4.60 13.75 -7.58
N GLU A 398 -5.03 14.83 -6.94
CA GLU A 398 -4.10 15.73 -6.26
C GLU A 398 -3.53 15.04 -5.00
N SER A 399 -2.21 14.84 -4.96
CA SER A 399 -1.55 14.42 -3.72
C SER A 399 -1.22 15.66 -2.89
N LYS A 400 -1.54 15.60 -1.60
CA LYS A 400 -1.09 16.60 -0.63
C LYS A 400 0.41 16.47 -0.32
N VAL A 401 1.01 15.32 -0.61
CA VAL A 401 2.43 15.05 -0.38
C VAL A 401 3.23 15.54 -1.59
N LYS A 402 4.06 16.55 -1.36
CA LYS A 402 4.95 17.14 -2.36
C LYS A 402 6.33 16.50 -2.29
N GLN A 403 7.05 16.46 -3.40
CA GLN A 403 8.43 16.02 -3.46
C GLN A 403 9.41 17.19 -3.27
N PHE A 404 10.53 16.96 -2.59
CA PHE A 404 11.56 17.95 -2.32
C PHE A 404 12.97 17.39 -2.55
N VAL A 405 13.93 18.30 -2.71
CA VAL A 405 15.36 17.99 -2.70
C VAL A 405 15.83 17.74 -1.26
N THR A 406 16.52 16.63 -1.02
CA THR A 406 17.12 16.29 0.28
C THR A 406 18.65 16.32 0.25
N PRO A 407 19.32 16.59 1.38
CA PRO A 407 20.77 16.67 1.41
C PRO A 407 21.41 15.29 1.19
N LYS A 408 22.55 15.28 0.49
CA LYS A 408 23.44 14.10 0.38
C LYS A 408 24.54 14.04 1.45
N ASP A 409 24.81 15.15 2.11
CA ASP A 409 25.88 15.26 3.10
C ASP A 409 25.54 14.50 4.39
N LYS A 410 26.34 13.48 4.71
CA LYS A 410 26.17 12.63 5.90
C LYS A 410 26.95 13.09 7.12
N ASN A 411 27.77 14.13 7.00
CA ASN A 411 28.52 14.70 8.13
C ASN A 411 27.65 15.66 8.95
N ASN A 412 26.81 16.44 8.26
CA ASN A 412 25.98 17.45 8.89
C ASN A 412 24.52 17.03 9.01
N PHE A 413 24.08 16.02 8.25
CA PHE A 413 22.72 15.51 8.30
C PHE A 413 22.68 14.02 8.61
N VAL A 414 21.60 13.59 9.28
CA VAL A 414 21.28 12.18 9.51
C VAL A 414 19.84 11.90 9.12
N LYS A 415 19.63 10.83 8.35
CA LYS A 415 18.29 10.36 7.95
C LYS A 415 17.83 9.24 8.87
N VAL A 416 16.68 9.44 9.51
CA VAL A 416 16.09 8.46 10.44
C VAL A 416 14.76 7.98 9.89
N LEU A 417 14.67 6.67 9.68
CA LEU A 417 13.44 5.98 9.29
C LEU A 417 12.88 5.23 10.49
N GLN A 418 11.63 5.49 10.84
CA GLN A 418 10.88 4.65 11.76
C GLN A 418 9.86 3.84 10.96
N TRP A 419 9.77 2.54 11.21
CA TRP A 419 8.78 1.71 10.52
C TRP A 419 8.44 0.40 11.23
N ASN A 420 7.14 0.17 11.48
CA ASN A 420 6.59 -1.16 11.74
C ASN A 420 6.38 -1.91 10.41
N ILE A 421 7.04 -3.06 10.24
CA ILE A 421 7.01 -3.82 8.97
C ILE A 421 5.96 -4.94 8.93
N TRP A 422 5.12 -5.04 9.96
CA TRP A 422 3.97 -5.95 10.07
C TRP A 422 4.30 -7.44 9.89
N HIS A 423 4.41 -8.16 11.01
CA HIS A 423 4.73 -9.59 11.04
C HIS A 423 5.97 -9.99 10.21
N GLY A 424 7.02 -9.17 10.22
CA GLY A 424 8.25 -9.43 9.47
C GLY A 424 8.11 -9.26 7.96
N GLY A 425 7.10 -8.53 7.49
CA GLY A 425 6.88 -8.19 6.08
C GLY A 425 6.42 -9.36 5.22
N VAL A 426 5.64 -10.30 5.78
CA VAL A 426 5.26 -11.55 5.09
C VAL A 426 3.86 -11.53 4.46
N HIS A 427 3.09 -10.45 4.64
CA HIS A 427 1.69 -10.35 4.21
C HIS A 427 1.44 -10.37 2.71
N LEU A 428 2.45 -10.00 1.91
CA LEU A 428 2.43 -10.15 0.45
C LEU A 428 3.27 -11.35 0.02
N GLY A 429 3.16 -12.46 0.76
CA GLY A 429 4.02 -13.63 0.64
C GLY A 429 5.39 -13.43 1.31
N LYS A 430 5.96 -14.53 1.82
CA LYS A 430 7.18 -14.54 2.64
C LYS A 430 8.37 -13.87 1.94
N ASP A 431 8.58 -14.16 0.66
CA ASP A 431 9.72 -13.62 -0.09
C ASP A 431 9.38 -12.28 -0.73
N LYS A 432 8.24 -12.20 -1.42
CA LYS A 432 7.84 -11.00 -2.17
C LYS A 432 7.43 -9.81 -1.31
N GLY A 433 6.91 -10.06 -0.11
CA GLY A 433 6.71 -9.02 0.91
C GLY A 433 8.05 -8.50 1.42
N ARG A 434 8.96 -9.39 1.83
CA ARG A 434 10.29 -9.01 2.34
C ARG A 434 11.17 -8.28 1.32
N GLU A 435 11.13 -8.70 0.05
CA GLU A 435 11.81 -7.98 -1.04
C GLU A 435 11.33 -6.51 -1.10
N ARG A 436 10.02 -6.27 -0.97
CA ARG A 436 9.46 -4.90 -0.98
C ARG A 436 9.89 -4.08 0.23
N ILE A 437 9.95 -4.69 1.42
CA ILE A 437 10.48 -4.04 2.64
C ILE A 437 11.93 -3.61 2.41
N ILE A 438 12.76 -4.50 1.86
CA ILE A 438 14.19 -4.22 1.60
C ILE A 438 14.36 -3.10 0.55
N ASP A 439 13.64 -3.19 -0.58
CA ASP A 439 13.70 -2.19 -1.65
C ASP A 439 13.35 -0.79 -1.13
N LEU A 440 12.35 -0.72 -0.25
CA LEU A 440 11.95 0.51 0.41
C LEU A 440 13.07 1.09 1.26
N ILE A 441 13.61 0.27 2.16
CA ILE A 441 14.64 0.74 3.08
C ILE A 441 15.88 1.20 2.29
N GLN A 442 16.25 0.48 1.24
CA GLN A 442 17.36 0.87 0.36
C GLN A 442 17.09 2.21 -0.35
N THR A 443 15.90 2.39 -0.93
CA THR A 443 15.55 3.61 -1.66
C THR A 443 15.44 4.83 -0.73
N SER A 444 15.02 4.62 0.52
CA SER A 444 14.95 5.69 1.51
C SER A 444 16.31 6.30 1.87
N ASN A 445 17.41 5.59 1.60
CA ASN A 445 18.78 5.96 1.97
C ASN A 445 18.91 6.35 3.44
N ALA A 446 18.09 5.77 4.33
CA ALA A 446 18.16 5.98 5.76
C ALA A 446 19.57 5.69 6.30
N ASP A 447 19.98 6.40 7.35
CA ASP A 447 21.23 6.12 8.06
C ASP A 447 20.98 5.40 9.39
N ILE A 448 19.82 5.63 10.00
CA ILE A 448 19.38 4.97 11.22
C ILE A 448 17.94 4.52 11.02
N ILE A 449 17.61 3.30 11.45
CA ILE A 449 16.27 2.73 11.29
C ILE A 449 15.80 2.16 12.63
N THR A 450 14.68 2.68 13.16
CA THR A 450 13.96 2.05 14.28
C THR A 450 12.83 1.20 13.71
N MET A 451 12.89 -0.11 13.92
CA MET A 451 11.96 -1.06 13.32
C MET A 451 11.20 -1.84 14.37
N GLN A 452 9.89 -1.98 14.12
CA GLN A 452 8.98 -2.82 14.87
C GLN A 452 8.57 -4.03 14.02
N GLU A 453 8.18 -5.09 14.70
CA GLU A 453 7.71 -6.36 14.13
C GLU A 453 8.68 -7.03 13.14
N GLY A 454 9.97 -7.06 13.49
CA GLY A 454 11.00 -7.64 12.64
C GLY A 454 10.86 -9.16 12.40
N TYR A 455 10.53 -9.93 13.45
CA TYR A 455 10.18 -11.36 13.43
C TYR A 455 10.88 -12.25 12.38
N GLY A 456 12.21 -12.18 12.27
CA GLY A 456 13.02 -12.99 11.35
C GLY A 456 13.56 -12.24 10.13
N ALA A 457 13.15 -11.00 9.88
CA ALA A 457 13.63 -10.19 8.77
C ALA A 457 14.96 -9.46 9.07
N GLN A 458 15.29 -9.30 10.35
CA GLN A 458 16.35 -8.39 10.82
C GLN A 458 17.72 -8.68 10.21
N ASP A 459 18.20 -9.93 10.33
CA ASP A 459 19.55 -10.29 9.87
C ASP A 459 19.70 -10.10 8.36
N THR A 460 18.67 -10.48 7.60
CA THR A 460 18.63 -10.31 6.15
C THR A 460 18.69 -8.84 5.76
N ILE A 461 17.91 -7.99 6.42
CA ILE A 461 17.91 -6.54 6.18
C ILE A 461 19.27 -5.95 6.51
N ALA A 462 19.82 -6.24 7.71
CA ALA A 462 21.12 -5.71 8.14
C ALA A 462 22.25 -6.10 7.17
N LYS A 463 22.30 -7.37 6.77
CA LYS A 463 23.29 -7.89 5.82
C LYS A 463 23.15 -7.23 4.45
N THR A 464 21.92 -7.02 3.98
CA THR A 464 21.64 -6.45 2.65
C THR A 464 22.01 -4.96 2.60
N LEU A 465 21.84 -4.24 3.70
CA LEU A 465 22.22 -2.83 3.81
C LEU A 465 23.71 -2.63 4.18
N GLY A 466 24.36 -3.66 4.73
CA GLY A 466 25.69 -3.54 5.33
C GLY A 466 25.67 -2.72 6.63
N PHE A 467 24.58 -2.77 7.39
CA PHE A 467 24.37 -1.96 8.60
C PHE A 467 24.72 -2.75 9.86
N TYR A 468 25.07 -2.03 10.91
CA TYR A 468 25.08 -2.56 12.28
C TYR A 468 23.66 -2.85 12.72
N LEU A 469 23.45 -3.97 13.41
CA LEU A 469 22.17 -4.41 13.93
C LEU A 469 22.24 -4.56 15.45
N GLN A 470 21.28 -3.96 16.14
CA GLN A 470 20.95 -4.27 17.52
C GLN A 470 19.52 -4.80 17.60
N THR A 471 19.40 -6.05 18.04
CA THR A 471 18.13 -6.68 18.42
C THR A 471 18.39 -7.68 19.56
N LYS A 472 17.35 -8.06 20.32
CA LYS A 472 17.49 -9.04 21.40
C LYS A 472 17.69 -10.46 20.86
N SER A 473 17.01 -10.82 19.77
CA SER A 473 17.18 -12.07 19.04
C SER A 473 16.61 -11.93 17.63
N SER A 474 16.95 -12.86 16.73
CA SER A 474 16.48 -12.84 15.34
C SER A 474 14.97 -13.02 15.17
N LYS A 475 14.23 -13.39 16.23
CA LYS A 475 12.77 -13.54 16.21
C LYS A 475 12.05 -12.49 17.07
N ASP A 476 12.77 -11.53 17.64
CA ASP A 476 12.15 -10.50 18.49
C ASP A 476 11.41 -9.45 17.67
N ASN A 477 10.61 -8.65 18.37
CA ASN A 477 9.83 -7.55 17.82
C ASN A 477 10.73 -6.42 17.28
N LEU A 478 11.62 -5.89 18.14
CA LEU A 478 12.35 -4.66 17.85
C LEU A 478 13.71 -4.88 17.20
N ALA A 479 14.05 -4.00 16.27
CA ALA A 479 15.38 -3.92 15.68
C ALA A 479 15.82 -2.47 15.48
N LEU A 480 17.09 -2.20 15.76
CA LEU A 480 17.73 -0.92 15.49
C LEU A 480 18.85 -1.18 14.49
N PHE A 481 18.77 -0.52 13.34
CA PHE A 481 19.81 -0.58 12.32
C PHE A 481 20.53 0.77 12.24
N SER A 482 21.83 0.73 12.03
CA SER A 482 22.59 1.95 11.79
C SER A 482 23.72 1.71 10.79
N ARG A 483 23.90 2.67 9.89
CA ARG A 483 25.11 2.79 9.06
C ARG A 483 26.37 3.00 9.92
N TYR A 484 26.19 3.55 11.11
CA TYR A 484 27.27 3.93 12.03
C TYR A 484 27.38 2.96 13.21
N PRO A 485 28.54 2.90 13.89
CA PRO A 485 28.72 1.98 15.02
C PRO A 485 27.70 2.18 16.14
N ILE A 486 27.14 1.06 16.62
CA ILE A 486 26.16 1.03 17.72
C ILE A 486 26.86 0.64 19.02
N LYS A 487 26.75 1.50 20.04
CA LYS A 487 27.07 1.17 21.43
C LYS A 487 25.78 0.81 22.16
N LYS A 488 25.61 -0.48 22.43
CA LYS A 488 24.38 -1.03 23.02
C LYS A 488 24.12 -0.47 24.42
N ILE A 489 22.88 -0.04 24.64
CA ILE A 489 22.31 0.22 25.95
C ILE A 489 21.40 -0.98 26.29
N GLN A 490 21.47 -1.45 27.53
CA GLN A 490 20.64 -2.58 27.95
C GLN A 490 19.22 -2.09 28.23
N SER A 491 18.24 -2.62 27.52
CA SER A 491 16.83 -2.33 27.81
C SER A 491 16.34 -3.08 29.05
N SER A 492 15.56 -2.40 29.88
CA SER A 492 14.78 -2.97 30.97
C SER A 492 13.58 -3.81 30.47
N GLU A 493 12.97 -3.44 29.35
CA GLU A 493 11.85 -4.14 28.71
C GLU A 493 12.08 -4.30 27.19
N PRO A 494 12.90 -5.29 26.76
CA PRO A 494 13.37 -5.40 25.37
C PRO A 494 12.31 -5.60 24.28
N PHE A 495 11.07 -5.93 24.66
CA PHE A 495 9.95 -6.02 23.71
C PHE A 495 9.38 -4.63 23.37
N LYS A 496 9.62 -3.65 24.25
CA LYS A 496 9.05 -2.29 24.18
C LYS A 496 10.08 -1.19 23.93
N SER A 497 11.35 -1.46 24.22
CA SER A 497 12.44 -0.49 24.15
C SER A 497 13.71 -1.15 23.61
N ASN A 498 14.42 -0.45 22.72
CA ASN A 498 15.68 -0.88 22.12
C ASN A 498 16.66 0.32 22.01
N PRO A 499 17.21 0.78 23.15
CA PRO A 499 18.06 1.97 23.23
C PRO A 499 19.50 1.68 22.79
N ALA A 500 20.15 2.66 22.18
CA ALA A 500 21.59 2.64 21.93
C ALA A 500 22.16 4.05 21.80
N THR A 501 23.48 4.17 21.99
CA THR A 501 24.24 5.34 21.55
C THR A 501 24.83 5.05 20.17
N ILE A 502 24.66 5.98 19.23
CA ILE A 502 25.21 5.90 17.87
C ILE A 502 26.22 7.03 17.69
N LYS A 503 27.41 6.70 17.18
CA LYS A 503 28.46 7.68 16.93
C LYS A 503 28.40 8.20 15.49
N LEU A 504 28.03 9.46 15.30
CA LEU A 504 27.90 10.09 13.99
C LEU A 504 29.27 10.42 13.36
N PRO A 505 29.34 10.59 12.02
CA PRO A 505 30.59 10.91 11.32
C PRO A 505 31.26 12.22 11.78
N ASN A 506 30.47 13.19 12.25
CA ASN A 506 30.99 14.43 12.82
C ASN A 506 31.53 14.30 14.25
N GLY A 507 31.57 13.09 14.80
CA GLY A 507 32.10 12.78 16.12
C GLY A 507 31.11 12.93 17.27
N ARG A 508 29.88 13.39 17.02
CA ARG A 508 28.83 13.49 18.06
C ARG A 508 28.20 12.14 18.33
N ASP A 509 27.87 11.92 19.60
CA ASP A 509 27.05 10.79 20.02
C ASP A 509 25.57 11.22 20.09
N ILE A 510 24.69 10.36 19.57
CA ILE A 510 23.24 10.50 19.65
C ILE A 510 22.65 9.27 20.35
N ILE A 511 21.69 9.49 21.24
CA ILE A 511 20.91 8.38 21.82
C ILE A 511 19.71 8.13 20.91
N VAL A 512 19.53 6.89 20.48
CA VAL A 512 18.39 6.46 19.69
C VAL A 512 17.69 5.31 20.40
N ASN A 513 16.36 5.39 20.53
CA ASN A 513 15.55 4.31 21.07
C ASN A 513 14.41 3.95 20.11
N GLY A 514 14.36 2.68 19.69
CA GLY A 514 13.22 2.11 19.00
C GLY A 514 12.19 1.58 19.99
N CYS A 515 10.90 1.93 19.83
CA CYS A 515 9.86 1.45 20.75
C CYS A 515 8.68 0.75 20.05
N TRP A 516 7.97 -0.06 20.84
CA TRP A 516 6.64 -0.60 20.55
C TRP A 516 5.88 -0.65 21.88
N LEU A 517 4.87 0.21 22.04
CA LEU A 517 4.18 0.38 23.33
C LEU A 517 2.90 -0.45 23.38
N ARG A 518 2.39 -0.76 24.59
CA ARG A 518 1.13 -1.51 24.71
C ARG A 518 -0.05 -0.70 24.17
N TYR A 519 -0.86 -1.35 23.33
CA TYR A 519 -2.03 -0.77 22.72
C TYR A 519 -3.30 -0.86 23.59
N ALA A 520 -4.16 0.15 23.44
CA ALA A 520 -5.53 0.13 23.98
C ALA A 520 -6.41 -0.85 23.20
N TYR A 521 -7.27 -1.61 23.90
CA TYR A 521 -8.10 -2.67 23.32
C TYR A 521 -9.58 -2.60 23.75
N ARG A 522 -9.98 -1.56 24.51
CA ARG A 522 -11.35 -1.37 25.03
C ARG A 522 -11.88 0.06 24.76
N PRO A 523 -12.27 0.39 23.52
CA PRO A 523 -12.16 -0.41 22.30
C PRO A 523 -10.72 -0.41 21.79
N GLU A 524 -10.46 -1.27 20.81
CA GLU A 524 -9.17 -1.28 20.15
C GLU A 524 -8.91 0.04 19.39
N TYR A 525 -7.68 0.54 19.51
CA TYR A 525 -7.29 1.88 19.07
C TYR A 525 -7.32 2.09 17.55
N THR A 526 -7.56 1.03 16.78
CA THR A 526 -7.62 1.07 15.32
C THR A 526 -9.07 1.29 14.87
N SER A 527 -9.69 0.33 14.21
CA SER A 527 -11.09 0.36 13.76
C SER A 527 -12.08 0.62 14.90
N GLY A 528 -11.74 0.26 16.15
CA GLY A 528 -12.59 0.52 17.30
C GLY A 528 -12.86 2.02 17.53
N TYR A 529 -11.88 2.89 17.31
CA TYR A 529 -12.03 4.35 17.49
C TYR A 529 -12.79 5.01 16.32
N GLN A 530 -12.93 4.28 15.21
CA GLN A 530 -13.64 4.71 14.01
C GLN A 530 -15.15 4.40 14.02
N ASN A 531 -15.63 3.88 15.14
CA ASN A 531 -17.05 3.68 15.39
C ASN A 531 -17.70 4.97 15.87
N PHE A 532 -18.97 5.19 15.52
CA PHE A 532 -19.76 6.30 16.08
C PHE A 532 -20.32 5.94 17.46
N GLY A 533 -20.54 6.94 18.32
CA GLY A 533 -21.16 6.76 19.65
C GLY A 533 -20.22 6.23 20.75
N MET A 534 -18.91 6.38 20.57
CA MET A 534 -17.87 5.99 21.53
C MET A 534 -17.61 7.08 22.57
N GLU A 535 -16.93 6.73 23.67
CA GLU A 535 -16.63 7.62 24.80
C GLU A 535 -15.11 7.89 24.91
N PRO A 536 -14.62 9.07 24.43
CA PRO A 536 -13.18 9.37 24.43
C PRO A 536 -12.48 9.33 25.78
N LYS A 537 -13.22 9.50 26.89
CA LYS A 537 -12.68 9.38 28.25
C LYS A 537 -12.11 7.98 28.53
N THR A 538 -12.71 6.94 27.95
CA THR A 538 -12.23 5.56 28.10
C THR A 538 -10.89 5.39 27.39
N TRP A 539 -10.72 6.00 26.22
CA TRP A 539 -9.47 5.98 25.45
C TRP A 539 -8.33 6.64 26.23
N VAL A 540 -8.60 7.82 26.80
CA VAL A 540 -7.66 8.56 27.63
C VAL A 540 -7.26 7.76 28.88
N ALA A 541 -8.23 7.12 29.54
CA ALA A 541 -7.95 6.30 30.72
C ALA A 541 -7.14 5.05 30.39
N GLU A 542 -7.40 4.39 29.26
CA GLU A 542 -6.65 3.19 28.85
C GLU A 542 -5.23 3.54 28.38
N ASP A 543 -5.07 4.61 27.60
CA ASP A 543 -3.75 5.14 27.22
C ASP A 543 -2.88 5.46 28.45
N ALA A 544 -3.48 6.04 29.50
CA ALA A 544 -2.80 6.39 30.74
C ALA A 544 -2.24 5.18 31.53
N ILE A 545 -2.88 4.00 31.44
CA ILE A 545 -2.46 2.80 32.18
C ILE A 545 -1.61 1.83 31.33
N LEU A 546 -1.57 2.05 30.01
CA LEU A 546 -0.82 1.24 29.05
C LEU A 546 0.36 2.02 28.46
N SER A 547 0.16 2.70 27.34
CA SER A 547 1.23 3.34 26.56
C SER A 547 1.99 4.40 27.37
N LEU A 548 1.28 5.19 28.20
CA LEU A 548 1.91 6.19 29.06
C LEU A 548 2.87 5.56 30.08
N VAL A 549 2.49 4.41 30.65
CA VAL A 549 3.35 3.69 31.61
C VAL A 549 4.59 3.16 30.92
N ASP A 550 4.44 2.65 29.69
CA ASP A 550 5.53 2.08 28.92
C ASP A 550 6.53 3.16 28.46
N VAL A 551 6.05 4.29 27.93
CA VAL A 551 6.94 5.39 27.52
C VAL A 551 7.67 6.02 28.69
N ARG A 552 7.01 6.12 29.86
CA ARG A 552 7.65 6.60 31.09
C ARG A 552 8.77 5.67 31.54
N ASN A 553 8.49 4.37 31.62
CA ASN A 553 9.50 3.37 31.97
C ASN A 553 10.68 3.42 31.00
N LEU A 554 10.41 3.54 29.70
CA LEU A 554 11.43 3.67 28.66
C LEU A 554 12.32 4.90 28.89
N LEU A 555 11.75 6.07 29.16
CA LEU A 555 12.55 7.27 29.44
C LEU A 555 13.38 7.10 30.71
N GLU A 556 12.73 6.80 31.83
CA GLU A 556 13.35 6.80 33.16
C GLU A 556 14.43 5.72 33.33
N LYS A 557 14.26 4.56 32.68
CA LYS A 557 15.14 3.40 32.89
C LYS A 557 16.13 3.17 31.76
N ASP A 558 15.76 3.49 30.53
CA ASP A 558 16.51 3.08 29.34
C ASP A 558 17.18 4.25 28.60
N VAL A 559 16.73 5.49 28.82
CA VAL A 559 17.25 6.69 28.13
C VAL A 559 17.94 7.64 29.11
N ASP A 560 17.20 8.17 30.08
CA ASP A 560 17.68 9.22 31.00
C ASP A 560 18.97 8.84 31.76
N PRO A 561 19.19 7.60 32.21
CA PRO A 561 20.43 7.22 32.89
C PRO A 561 21.70 7.31 32.02
N TYR A 562 21.54 7.44 30.70
CA TYR A 562 22.63 7.50 29.73
C TYR A 562 22.82 8.89 29.11
N VAL A 563 22.01 9.87 29.54
CA VAL A 563 22.13 11.25 29.07
C VAL A 563 23.25 11.95 29.83
N GLU A 564 24.29 12.37 29.10
CA GLU A 564 25.50 12.99 29.65
C GLU A 564 25.37 14.53 29.75
N SER A 565 24.49 15.14 28.96
CA SER A 565 24.24 16.59 28.97
C SER A 565 22.87 16.96 28.40
N VAL A 566 22.36 18.14 28.74
CA VAL A 566 21.08 18.66 28.22
C VAL A 566 21.08 18.83 26.69
N ASP A 567 22.25 19.08 26.10
CA ASP A 567 22.42 19.27 24.65
C ASP A 567 22.60 17.95 23.88
N GLN A 568 22.73 16.81 24.57
CA GLN A 568 22.90 15.52 23.91
C GLN A 568 21.66 15.22 23.06
N PRO A 569 21.80 14.98 21.75
CA PRO A 569 20.68 14.62 20.90
C PRO A 569 20.07 13.29 21.31
N ILE A 570 18.74 13.25 21.37
CA ILE A 570 17.98 12.04 21.66
C ILE A 570 16.86 11.92 20.62
N ILE A 571 16.71 10.73 20.06
CA ILE A 571 15.62 10.37 19.16
C ILE A 571 14.91 9.13 19.70
N ILE A 572 13.58 9.18 19.75
CA ILE A 572 12.71 8.05 20.08
C ILE A 572 11.78 7.84 18.91
N GLY A 573 11.92 6.71 18.24
CA GLY A 573 11.14 6.37 17.06
C GLY A 573 10.42 5.05 17.23
N GLY A 574 9.11 5.01 17.10
CA GLY A 574 8.42 3.72 17.03
C GLY A 574 6.91 3.80 16.93
N ASP A 575 6.31 2.64 17.16
CA ASP A 575 4.87 2.45 17.25
C ASP A 575 4.43 2.70 18.70
N PHE A 576 3.77 3.83 18.92
CA PHE A 576 3.31 4.22 20.25
C PHE A 576 1.96 3.60 20.61
N ASN A 577 1.27 2.98 19.64
CA ASN A 577 -0.08 2.45 19.81
C ASN A 577 -1.05 3.42 20.53
N SER A 578 -0.81 4.71 20.31
CA SER A 578 -1.53 5.83 20.89
C SER A 578 -1.58 6.94 19.86
N TYR A 579 -2.73 7.59 19.72
CA TYR A 579 -2.83 8.79 18.92
C TYR A 579 -2.16 10.00 19.59
N SER A 580 -2.06 11.08 18.82
CA SER A 580 -1.56 12.36 19.29
C SER A 580 -2.68 13.34 19.64
N HIS A 581 -2.53 14.02 20.79
CA HIS A 581 -3.34 15.19 21.14
C HIS A 581 -3.13 16.38 20.18
N LEU A 582 -2.08 16.36 19.36
CA LEU A 582 -1.82 17.36 18.32
C LEU A 582 -2.59 17.06 17.02
N ASP A 583 -3.08 15.84 16.85
CA ASP A 583 -3.85 15.43 15.68
C ASP A 583 -5.34 15.46 15.99
N TRP A 584 -5.73 14.95 17.16
CA TRP A 584 -7.10 14.96 17.65
C TRP A 584 -7.42 16.30 18.29
N THR A 585 -7.85 17.24 17.46
CA THR A 585 -8.22 18.61 17.82
C THR A 585 -9.67 18.89 17.42
N GLU A 586 -10.24 20.00 17.88
CA GLU A 586 -11.59 20.40 17.44
C GLU A 586 -11.65 20.66 15.93
N LYS A 587 -10.54 21.11 15.34
CA LYS A 587 -10.43 21.39 13.90
C LYS A 587 -10.48 20.12 13.05
N THR A 588 -10.07 18.97 13.60
CA THR A 588 -10.02 17.68 12.89
C THR A 588 -11.17 16.75 13.25
N LYS A 589 -12.19 17.22 14.00
CA LYS A 589 -13.29 16.37 14.46
C LYS A 589 -13.98 15.59 13.34
N ASP A 590 -14.11 16.17 12.15
CA ASP A 590 -14.80 15.54 11.03
C ASP A 590 -13.99 14.36 10.44
N LEU A 591 -12.66 14.39 10.61
CA LEU A 591 -11.76 13.28 10.30
C LEU A 591 -11.82 12.20 11.39
N HIS A 592 -12.15 12.61 12.61
CA HIS A 592 -12.20 11.78 13.81
C HIS A 592 -13.63 11.48 14.25
N PHE A 593 -14.51 11.18 13.29
CA PHE A 593 -15.86 10.65 13.53
C PHE A 593 -16.73 11.51 14.46
N GLY A 594 -16.44 12.81 14.54
CA GLY A 594 -17.13 13.81 15.36
C GLY A 594 -16.63 13.97 16.79
N TYR A 595 -15.58 13.26 17.22
CA TYR A 595 -15.13 13.26 18.63
C TYR A 595 -14.35 14.51 19.06
N GLY A 596 -13.80 15.28 18.11
CA GLY A 596 -13.06 16.51 18.41
C GLY A 596 -11.77 16.27 19.20
N ALA A 597 -11.47 17.17 20.14
CA ALA A 597 -10.20 17.17 20.85
C ALA A 597 -10.11 16.04 21.89
N VAL A 598 -9.07 15.21 21.78
CA VAL A 598 -8.81 14.10 22.73
C VAL A 598 -7.41 14.23 23.32
N PRO A 599 -7.29 14.42 24.65
CA PRO A 599 -6.00 14.72 25.29
C PRO A 599 -5.19 13.45 25.58
N PHE A 600 -4.82 12.68 24.55
CA PHE A 600 -4.05 11.44 24.69
C PHE A 600 -2.80 11.61 25.59
N PRO A 601 -2.80 11.02 26.79
CA PRO A 601 -1.75 11.22 27.78
C PRO A 601 -0.32 10.91 27.33
N THR A 602 -0.13 9.85 26.54
CA THR A 602 1.19 9.43 26.05
C THR A 602 1.86 10.52 25.22
N SER A 603 1.15 11.05 24.22
CA SER A 603 1.68 12.12 23.36
C SER A 603 1.88 13.43 24.12
N LYS A 604 1.00 13.76 25.10
CA LYS A 604 1.18 14.93 25.97
C LYS A 604 2.44 14.82 26.82
N PHE A 605 2.65 13.65 27.43
CA PHE A 605 3.81 13.38 28.26
C PHE A 605 5.13 13.58 27.49
N MET A 606 5.19 13.17 26.22
CA MET A 606 6.38 13.41 25.39
C MET A 606 6.70 14.91 25.24
N ILE A 607 5.69 15.73 24.94
CA ILE A 607 5.86 17.19 24.79
C ILE A 607 6.22 17.85 26.12
N GLU A 608 5.56 17.45 27.21
CA GLU A 608 5.84 17.95 28.57
C GLU A 608 7.26 17.61 29.05
N ASN A 609 7.86 16.53 28.52
CA ASN A 609 9.26 16.13 28.78
C ASN A 609 10.26 16.69 27.76
N GLY A 610 9.86 17.73 27.01
CA GLY A 610 10.73 18.51 26.14
C GLY A 610 11.03 17.86 24.79
N PHE A 611 10.33 16.78 24.42
CA PHE A 611 10.42 16.23 23.07
C PHE A 611 9.56 17.03 22.09
N LYS A 612 10.00 17.08 20.84
CA LYS A 612 9.24 17.58 19.70
C LYS A 612 8.80 16.41 18.83
N ASP A 613 7.54 16.43 18.38
CA ASP A 613 7.05 15.57 17.30
C ASP A 613 7.61 16.10 15.96
N SER A 614 8.56 15.39 15.36
CA SER A 614 9.21 15.85 14.13
C SER A 614 8.25 16.06 12.96
N PHE A 615 7.22 15.23 12.83
CA PHE A 615 6.25 15.35 11.75
C PHE A 615 5.39 16.59 11.93
N ARG A 616 4.85 16.80 13.13
CA ARG A 616 3.97 17.94 13.43
C ARG A 616 4.72 19.26 13.54
N GLU A 617 6.02 19.25 13.89
CA GLU A 617 6.87 20.44 13.81
C GLU A 617 7.04 20.92 12.36
N ILE A 618 7.33 20.01 11.43
CA ILE A 618 7.50 20.34 10.01
C ILE A 618 6.16 20.58 9.31
N ASN A 619 5.11 19.87 9.73
CA ASN A 619 3.77 19.92 9.14
C ASN A 619 2.73 20.35 10.20
N PRO A 620 2.72 21.62 10.64
CA PRO A 620 1.91 22.06 11.77
C PRO A 620 0.40 22.10 11.50
N ASP A 621 -0.03 22.17 10.23
CA ASP A 621 -1.45 22.12 9.86
C ASP A 621 -1.97 20.67 9.91
N GLU A 622 -2.67 20.34 11.01
CA GLU A 622 -3.21 19.02 11.30
C GLU A 622 -4.38 18.61 10.40
N LEU A 623 -5.08 19.59 9.81
CA LEU A 623 -6.17 19.32 8.87
C LEU A 623 -5.65 19.10 7.45
N GLY A 624 -4.68 19.92 7.03
CA GLY A 624 -4.02 19.78 5.73
C GLY A 624 -3.10 18.57 5.66
N ASN A 625 -2.39 18.27 6.75
CA ASN A 625 -1.36 17.23 6.82
C ASN A 625 -1.65 16.27 7.97
N GLN A 626 -2.60 15.37 7.75
CA GLN A 626 -3.03 14.38 8.74
C GLN A 626 -1.88 13.43 9.12
N GLY A 627 -1.20 12.90 8.11
CA GLY A 627 -0.03 12.03 8.29
C GLY A 627 -0.36 10.68 8.90
N GLY A 628 -1.50 10.06 8.56
CA GLY A 628 -1.86 8.74 9.07
C GLY A 628 -0.76 7.70 8.81
N THR A 629 -0.41 6.95 9.84
CA THR A 629 0.63 5.93 9.83
C THR A 629 0.13 4.51 10.00
N PHE A 630 -1.09 4.32 10.51
CA PHE A 630 -1.69 3.01 10.70
C PHE A 630 -2.76 2.71 9.66
N ALA A 631 -2.75 1.48 9.16
CA ALA A 631 -3.65 0.97 8.14
C ALA A 631 -3.82 1.90 6.91
N PRO A 632 -2.77 2.58 6.39
CA PRO A 632 -2.92 3.55 5.30
C PRO A 632 -3.33 2.87 3.99
N ILE A 633 -3.19 1.55 3.93
CA ILE A 633 -3.60 0.68 2.84
C ILE A 633 -5.10 0.32 2.85
N TYR A 634 -5.81 0.74 3.90
CA TYR A 634 -7.23 0.52 4.09
C TYR A 634 -7.92 1.88 4.08
N GLY A 635 -8.79 2.11 3.09
CA GLY A 635 -9.37 3.43 2.80
C GLY A 635 -10.28 3.99 3.89
N GLN A 636 -10.64 3.19 4.90
CA GLN A 636 -11.34 3.64 6.10
C GLN A 636 -10.40 4.22 7.18
N MET A 637 -9.09 3.98 7.09
CA MET A 637 -8.10 4.39 8.11
C MET A 637 -6.99 5.37 7.62
N PRO A 638 -7.20 6.23 6.61
CA PRO A 638 -6.09 6.97 6.00
C PRO A 638 -5.42 8.01 6.92
N ASP A 639 -6.10 8.43 8.00
CA ASP A 639 -5.69 9.52 8.88
C ASP A 639 -5.20 9.06 10.26
N ALA A 640 -5.15 7.75 10.52
CA ALA A 640 -4.82 7.21 11.83
C ALA A 640 -3.30 7.28 12.09
N ARG A 641 -2.82 8.21 12.92
CA ARG A 641 -1.37 8.35 13.22
C ARG A 641 -0.99 7.87 14.62
N ILE A 642 -0.15 6.83 14.69
CA ILE A 642 0.33 6.20 15.94
C ILE A 642 1.86 5.96 15.96
N ASP A 643 2.48 6.01 14.78
CA ASP A 643 3.92 5.92 14.62
C ASP A 643 4.55 7.32 14.63
N PHE A 644 5.63 7.49 15.40
CA PHE A 644 6.26 8.79 15.63
C PHE A 644 7.77 8.71 15.61
N ILE A 645 8.39 9.83 15.21
CA ILE A 645 9.78 10.18 15.56
C ILE A 645 9.75 11.42 16.44
N TYR A 646 9.98 11.22 17.74
CA TYR A 646 10.18 12.27 18.73
C TYR A 646 11.66 12.57 18.92
N TYR A 647 12.01 13.84 19.12
CA TYR A 647 13.41 14.20 19.36
C TYR A 647 13.58 15.36 20.34
N LYS A 648 14.76 15.48 20.96
CA LYS A 648 15.21 16.63 21.76
C LYS A 648 16.74 16.77 21.77
N GLY A 649 17.23 17.82 22.44
CA GLY A 649 18.67 18.15 22.50
C GLY A 649 19.13 19.02 21.31
N ALA A 650 20.44 19.18 21.14
CA ALA A 650 21.00 20.05 20.10
C ALA A 650 21.02 19.38 18.71
N ILE A 651 19.83 19.18 18.14
CA ILE A 651 19.53 18.62 16.81
C ILE A 651 18.23 19.27 16.31
N GLN A 652 18.02 19.35 14.99
CA GLN A 652 16.81 19.98 14.43
C GLN A 652 16.29 19.20 13.24
N ALA A 653 14.98 18.94 13.20
CA ALA A 653 14.34 18.40 12.01
C ALA A 653 14.30 19.48 10.91
N ILE A 654 14.71 19.12 9.70
CA ILE A 654 14.61 19.99 8.51
C ILE A 654 13.61 19.45 7.47
N SER A 655 13.26 18.17 7.57
CA SER A 655 12.22 17.51 6.78
C SER A 655 11.66 16.36 7.59
N SER A 656 10.34 16.16 7.56
CA SER A 656 9.68 14.99 8.14
C SER A 656 8.45 14.63 7.33
N LYS A 657 8.35 13.35 6.95
CA LYS A 657 7.34 12.84 6.02
C LYS A 657 6.82 11.47 6.41
N ILE A 658 5.55 11.25 6.06
CA ILE A 658 4.95 9.93 6.03
C ILE A 658 5.16 9.32 4.66
N ILE A 659 5.72 8.11 4.63
CA ILE A 659 5.96 7.32 3.44
C ILE A 659 4.97 6.15 3.47
N ARG A 660 4.02 6.15 2.53
CA ARG A 660 2.90 5.20 2.46
C ARG A 660 2.69 4.59 1.07
N THR A 661 3.60 4.90 0.15
CA THR A 661 3.62 4.42 -1.23
C THR A 661 4.96 3.73 -1.49
N SER A 662 4.95 2.66 -2.29
CA SER A 662 6.18 1.95 -2.64
C SER A 662 7.15 2.87 -3.40
N PRO A 663 8.48 2.60 -3.33
CA PRO A 663 9.45 3.32 -4.15
C PRO A 663 9.15 3.27 -5.65
N GLU A 664 8.66 2.12 -6.13
CA GLU A 664 8.13 2.01 -7.47
C GLU A 664 6.71 2.59 -7.51
N ILE A 665 6.55 3.66 -8.29
CA ILE A 665 5.26 4.33 -8.45
C ILE A 665 4.21 3.32 -8.92
N ASP A 666 3.03 3.39 -8.29
CA ASP A 666 1.83 2.58 -8.57
C ASP A 666 1.96 1.09 -8.18
N ASP A 667 3.02 0.65 -7.49
CA ASP A 667 3.08 -0.70 -6.87
C ASP A 667 2.37 -0.69 -5.49
N VAL A 668 2.18 -1.89 -4.93
CA VAL A 668 1.48 -2.08 -3.67
C VAL A 668 2.40 -1.89 -2.46
N TRP A 669 1.86 -1.28 -1.40
CA TRP A 669 2.52 -1.15 -0.11
C TRP A 669 2.50 -2.46 0.69
N ALA A 670 3.59 -2.75 1.41
CA ALA A 670 3.88 -4.08 1.97
C ALA A 670 3.64 -4.24 3.48
N SER A 671 3.31 -3.17 4.19
CA SER A 671 2.98 -3.16 5.63
C SER A 671 1.58 -2.58 5.82
N ASP A 672 0.91 -2.84 6.93
CA ASP A 672 -0.25 -2.04 7.35
C ASP A 672 0.18 -0.76 8.07
N HIS A 673 1.46 -0.51 8.29
CA HIS A 673 1.97 0.79 8.73
C HIS A 673 2.68 1.53 7.59
N ALA A 674 2.47 2.85 7.50
CA ALA A 674 3.36 3.75 6.79
C ALA A 674 4.61 4.03 7.64
N ALA A 675 5.70 4.41 6.98
CA ALA A 675 6.93 4.77 7.66
C ALA A 675 6.99 6.29 7.92
N VAL A 676 7.69 6.68 8.99
CA VAL A 676 8.05 8.08 9.24
C VAL A 676 9.52 8.27 8.87
N MET A 677 9.81 9.19 7.95
CA MET A 677 11.18 9.57 7.59
C MET A 677 11.44 11.00 8.03
N THR A 678 12.49 11.21 8.83
CA THR A 678 12.93 12.53 9.25
C THR A 678 14.39 12.74 8.93
N ILE A 679 14.71 13.91 8.40
CA ILE A 679 16.09 14.37 8.17
C ILE A 679 16.42 15.40 9.22
N PHE A 680 17.49 15.15 9.96
CA PHE A 680 17.96 16.03 11.01
C PHE A 680 19.27 16.72 10.62
N GLU A 681 19.36 18.02 10.91
CA GLU A 681 20.63 18.73 10.97
C GLU A 681 21.30 18.51 12.33
N THR A 682 22.58 18.14 12.31
CA THR A 682 23.36 17.67 13.48
C THR A 682 24.51 18.62 13.86
N THR A 683 24.55 19.81 13.27
CA THR A 683 25.59 20.83 13.49
C THR A 683 25.30 21.75 14.68
N LEU A 684 24.05 21.78 15.15
CA LEU A 684 23.62 22.62 16.28
C LEU A 684 24.41 22.31 17.55
N GLY A 685 24.79 23.37 18.28
CA GLY A 685 25.58 23.26 19.51
C GLY A 685 27.07 23.03 19.29
N LYS A 686 27.57 22.98 18.04
CA LYS A 686 29.01 23.18 17.81
C LYS A 686 29.33 24.63 18.19
N ASN A 687 29.90 24.83 19.37
CA ASN A 687 30.76 25.98 19.59
C ASN A 687 31.84 25.93 18.51
N ILE A 688 31.71 26.76 17.48
CA ILE A 688 32.78 27.07 16.53
C ILE A 688 33.81 27.89 17.33
N ASN A 689 34.53 27.22 18.22
CA ASN A 689 35.68 27.78 18.90
C ASN A 689 36.93 27.21 18.25
N LYS A 690 37.53 28.08 17.44
CA LYS A 690 38.84 28.06 16.76
C LYS A 690 38.88 27.44 15.37
#